data_AF-A0A662T5I4-F1
#
_entry.id   AF-A0A662T5I4-F1
#
_cell.length_a   1.000
_cell.length_b   1.000
_cell.length_c   1.000
_cell.angle_alpha   90.00
_cell.angle_beta   90.00
_cell.angle_gamma   90.00
#
_symmetry.space_group_name_H-M   'P 1'
#
loop_
_entity.id
_entity.type
_entity.pdbx_description
1 polymer ?
#
loop_
_entity_poly.entity_id
_entity_poly.type
_entity_poly.pdbx_seq_one_letter_code
_entity_poly.pdbx_strand_id
1 'polypeptide(L)'
;LWAGAQTIWNTILKEFGELLKTLWQGIKDISKATGEVLRDAFQGAWEIFKEVGEPFQEFIQEVYKPIPENTASQLEIITTPIFKDAFKEFEIGTPQFLTIEYVSKQLISATTYSIAMGFMPLWGQLPIRLTSWTLKALAKWISDHDWKIRINLRPLGIGVDTEFSWAKALGATLTSYSNDLMKWLDEIGRGMVYGYAIWMTQPIAKLLNFWFRNFIPVQLPREDIVIEFARRSMQYTYVRDATGKITEIKPSEFFSSILNMARYYYGLYGYSDEALRWIFSYSLEDWVQTKDRFGYIRNFPMSLMHELPSASDMATMMVRDLFYDIDSFKKVAHMRGMTEDIAYMYYFLRFRYPPPERLWQFVTRGISGLLWATLTSDELDEISKEAEAVGAPTPISPIELNKMDTPTCAKLLEAFKKYMKWHDYARFSWITEFPFTSDNLIYIDTLADIPTKIDQRWITKWGLYELLSNKGVGLYSPVSEFRTKIIENQAKSNITMDLTLFARTLQATGMHPDWIPITATAEAINALTDERTLLRTGFINLFKEGFWNVESLEKLLAGVIMASFKVSYFDMAEMKWGTGWINHPVMFLPAERKLLELRALMDRSLDILRDIARDVARGYSEWIIDDYNEYKNTLTKVIDEINKYFAEDYEAITGATLPDDLKLQFVESYYKPYIKGLDVYRKVFTIRRIRYWTQRWLGWVMYRVGTGVVKKEDIQEFSTYVAKYAKLTPDEKQFIQGVLERLMGIALREYIPTPSQLATLSEYLVISKEMINKVFEARRVPEEWRAIWQRYIAVRPIKTDFKSLLTVARRALRYGAITEDTWKELLSEALAYGFTQTEIGILERIAELEETIEMFRENRREYIPTPYSLATICEYIPKAREFFDEVMKARHVPKEWQPIWAEYIDLRPIISEVRKMVSRAEDLYTYFCITKEDYMKILEEVKKFGYTDKEKELMLTSSEYERQRRAWQETIGSVSLMMTLAEYSPKAKDFALGTINKMIDALPIDDETKNTLKEMWKQYIRVRPVYSEVKMYITQLINLY
;
A
#
# COMPACT_ATOMS: atom_id res chain seq x y z
N LEU A 1 53.37 67.05 29.01
CA LEU A 1 54.23 67.02 27.80
C LEU A 1 54.79 68.39 27.44
N TRP A 2 54.00 69.47 27.42
CA TRP A 2 54.52 70.83 27.16
C TRP A 2 55.42 71.41 28.28
N ALA A 3 55.14 71.10 29.56
CA ALA A 3 55.99 71.49 30.69
C ALA A 3 57.35 70.74 30.75
N GLY A 4 57.43 69.52 30.21
CA GLY A 4 58.66 68.73 30.17
C GLY A 4 59.64 69.25 29.10
N ALA A 5 59.12 69.67 27.94
CA ALA A 5 59.90 70.31 26.89
C ALA A 5 60.45 71.68 27.33
N GLN A 6 59.68 72.44 28.09
CA GLN A 6 60.09 73.74 28.63
C GLN A 6 61.21 73.62 29.67
N THR A 7 61.21 72.53 30.45
CA THR A 7 62.25 72.27 31.46
C THR A 7 63.57 71.84 30.81
N ILE A 8 63.52 71.01 29.77
CA ILE A 8 64.71 70.63 28.98
C ILE A 8 65.28 71.86 28.26
N TRP A 9 64.43 72.70 27.67
CA TRP A 9 64.84 73.94 27.00
C TRP A 9 65.49 74.95 27.96
N ASN A 10 64.92 75.13 29.16
CA ASN A 10 65.50 76.01 30.18
C ASN A 10 66.81 75.45 30.77
N THR A 11 66.97 74.13 30.81
CA THR A 11 68.22 73.49 31.27
C THR A 11 69.33 73.65 30.23
N ILE A 12 69.00 73.49 28.94
CA ILE A 12 69.92 73.79 27.83
C ILE A 12 70.32 75.27 27.85
N LEU A 13 69.38 76.20 28.05
CA LEU A 13 69.69 77.63 28.18
C LEU A 13 70.57 77.97 29.38
N LYS A 14 70.42 77.25 30.49
CA LYS A 14 71.22 77.43 31.71
C LYS A 14 72.64 76.92 31.53
N GLU A 15 72.83 75.73 30.96
CA GLU A 15 74.15 75.18 30.65
C GLU A 15 74.85 75.98 29.55
N PHE A 16 74.11 76.46 28.55
CA PHE A 16 74.62 77.37 27.52
C PHE A 16 75.01 78.73 28.12
N GLY A 17 74.23 79.25 29.07
CA GLY A 17 74.51 80.48 29.81
C GLY A 17 75.74 80.39 30.73
N GLU A 18 75.98 79.23 31.34
CA GLU A 18 77.20 78.97 32.14
C GLU A 18 78.43 78.75 31.26
N LEU A 19 78.29 78.07 30.12
CA LEU A 19 79.34 77.96 29.11
C LEU A 19 79.71 79.34 28.55
N LEU A 20 78.71 80.18 28.28
CA LEU A 20 78.89 81.58 27.87
C LEU A 20 79.52 82.45 28.96
N LYS A 21 79.18 82.28 30.25
CA LYS A 21 79.84 83.00 31.35
C LYS A 21 81.30 82.59 31.52
N THR A 22 81.61 81.32 31.33
CA THR A 22 82.98 80.79 31.43
C THR A 22 83.82 81.24 30.24
N LEU A 23 83.23 81.25 29.03
CA LEU A 23 83.79 81.89 27.84
C LEU A 23 83.96 83.41 28.05
N TRP A 24 82.99 84.10 28.64
CA TRP A 24 83.03 85.54 28.91
C TRP A 24 84.06 85.94 29.96
N GLN A 25 84.33 85.07 30.94
CA GLN A 25 85.36 85.28 31.94
C GLN A 25 86.77 85.05 31.36
N GLY A 26 86.95 84.05 30.47
CA GLY A 26 88.17 83.88 29.67
C GLY A 26 88.37 85.00 28.63
N ILE A 27 87.29 85.56 28.09
CA ILE A 27 87.30 86.76 27.25
C ILE A 27 87.63 88.00 28.07
N LYS A 28 87.20 88.11 29.34
CA LYS A 28 87.50 89.23 30.24
C LYS A 28 88.99 89.34 30.60
N ASP A 29 89.68 88.22 30.75
CA ASP A 29 91.11 88.19 31.04
C ASP A 29 91.95 88.53 29.78
N ILE A 30 91.42 88.23 28.59
CA ILE A 30 91.96 88.66 27.29
C ILE A 30 91.57 90.12 26.95
N SER A 31 90.42 90.61 27.47
CA SER A 31 89.90 91.95 27.21
C SER A 31 90.56 93.07 28.01
N LYS A 32 91.27 92.76 29.10
CA LYS A 32 91.99 93.77 29.89
C LYS A 32 93.27 94.29 29.24
N ALA A 33 93.84 93.56 28.27
CA ALA A 33 95.00 93.97 27.47
C ALA A 33 94.62 94.53 26.08
N THR A 34 93.34 94.50 25.70
CA THR A 34 92.84 94.90 24.37
C THR A 34 91.56 95.75 24.45
N GLY A 35 91.28 96.35 25.62
CA GLY A 35 90.00 96.97 25.96
C GLY A 35 89.79 98.41 25.46
N GLU A 36 90.86 99.16 25.19
CA GLU A 36 90.75 100.56 24.76
C GLU A 36 90.56 100.70 23.23
N VAL A 37 91.00 99.71 22.44
CA VAL A 37 90.90 99.76 20.97
C VAL A 37 89.54 99.25 20.44
N LEU A 38 88.86 98.38 21.18
CA LEU A 38 87.54 97.84 20.79
C LEU A 38 86.36 98.80 21.07
N ARG A 39 86.54 99.79 21.94
CA ARG A 39 85.49 100.77 22.28
C ARG A 39 85.20 101.73 21.13
N ASP A 40 86.26 102.22 20.48
CA ASP A 40 86.16 103.19 19.38
C ASP A 40 85.62 102.53 18.09
N ALA A 41 85.89 101.23 17.90
CA ALA A 41 85.35 100.41 16.82
C ALA A 41 83.82 100.25 16.87
N PHE A 42 83.27 100.06 18.07
CA PHE A 42 81.83 99.85 18.28
C PHE A 42 81.03 101.16 18.15
N GLN A 43 81.63 102.31 18.46
CA GLN A 43 80.99 103.61 18.28
C GLN A 43 80.85 103.97 16.78
N GLY A 44 81.87 103.69 15.96
CA GLY A 44 81.81 103.95 14.51
C GLY A 44 80.79 103.07 13.76
N ALA A 45 80.60 101.82 14.18
CA ALA A 45 79.61 100.92 13.59
C ALA A 45 78.16 101.26 13.99
N TRP A 46 77.96 101.88 15.17
CA TRP A 46 76.63 102.24 15.69
C TRP A 46 76.02 103.47 15.00
N GLU A 47 76.84 104.42 14.56
CA GLU A 47 76.39 105.59 13.78
C GLU A 47 75.84 105.18 12.40
N ILE A 48 76.50 104.24 11.70
CA ILE A 48 76.04 103.70 10.41
C ILE A 48 74.69 102.96 10.53
N PHE A 49 74.42 102.36 11.69
CA PHE A 49 73.15 101.68 11.95
C PHE A 49 71.96 102.65 12.05
N LYS A 50 72.19 103.90 12.46
CA LYS A 50 71.15 104.93 12.57
C LYS A 50 70.76 105.54 11.22
N GLU A 51 71.73 105.81 10.34
CA GLU A 51 71.47 106.45 9.03
C GLU A 51 70.70 105.56 8.04
N VAL A 52 70.72 104.23 8.20
CA VAL A 52 70.05 103.29 7.28
C VAL A 52 68.58 103.01 7.69
N GLY A 53 68.14 103.42 8.88
CA GLY A 53 66.83 103.06 9.44
C GLY A 53 65.63 103.88 8.95
N GLU A 54 65.83 105.15 8.56
CA GLU A 54 64.74 106.09 8.22
C GLU A 54 63.96 105.74 6.92
N PRO A 55 64.59 105.30 5.80
CA PRO A 55 63.87 104.94 4.57
C PRO A 55 62.95 103.72 4.68
N PHE A 56 63.12 102.91 5.74
CA PHE A 56 62.42 101.64 5.90
C PHE A 56 60.98 101.82 6.42
N GLN A 57 60.69 102.91 7.14
CA GLN A 57 59.33 103.21 7.60
C GLN A 57 58.41 103.72 6.49
N GLU A 58 58.93 104.50 5.54
CA GLU A 58 58.15 105.05 4.41
C GLU A 58 57.70 103.96 3.43
N PHE A 59 58.57 102.98 3.12
CA PHE A 59 58.24 101.87 2.21
C PHE A 59 57.04 101.03 2.70
N ILE A 60 56.91 100.82 4.02
CA ILE A 60 55.81 100.02 4.58
C ILE A 60 54.45 100.73 4.46
N GLN A 61 54.41 102.06 4.57
CA GLN A 61 53.14 102.79 4.52
C GLN A 61 52.64 103.02 3.10
N GLU A 62 53.52 103.32 2.13
CA GLU A 62 53.10 103.70 0.78
C GLU A 62 52.96 102.53 -0.21
N VAL A 63 53.74 101.46 -0.06
CA VAL A 63 53.78 100.37 -1.06
C VAL A 63 52.98 99.14 -0.63
N TYR A 64 53.01 98.76 0.65
CA TYR A 64 52.49 97.46 1.08
C TYR A 64 50.97 97.43 1.31
N LYS A 65 50.41 98.47 1.96
CA LYS A 65 49.00 98.50 2.36
C LYS A 65 47.97 98.36 1.21
N PRO A 66 48.20 98.92 0.00
CA PRO A 66 47.21 98.85 -1.09
C PRO A 66 47.28 97.60 -1.99
N ILE A 67 48.31 96.74 -1.87
CA ILE A 67 48.53 95.59 -2.79
C ILE A 67 47.46 94.48 -2.66
N PRO A 68 47.07 94.02 -1.46
CA PRO A 68 46.09 92.94 -1.31
C PRO A 68 44.69 93.33 -1.83
N GLU A 69 44.25 94.56 -1.58
CA GLU A 69 42.93 95.07 -1.99
C GLU A 69 42.84 95.26 -3.52
N ASN A 70 43.90 95.77 -4.16
CA ASN A 70 43.94 95.93 -5.63
C ASN A 70 44.04 94.59 -6.38
N THR A 71 44.66 93.58 -5.80
CA THR A 71 44.78 92.26 -6.44
C THR A 71 43.46 91.49 -6.37
N ALA A 72 42.73 91.63 -5.26
CA ALA A 72 41.45 90.96 -5.07
C ALA A 72 40.34 91.53 -5.96
N SER A 73 40.33 92.84 -6.22
CA SER A 73 39.37 93.48 -7.14
C SER A 73 39.60 93.09 -8.62
N GLN A 74 40.85 92.92 -9.05
CA GLN A 74 41.18 92.44 -10.39
C GLN A 74 40.76 90.97 -10.62
N LEU A 75 40.90 90.12 -9.61
CA LEU A 75 40.48 88.72 -9.67
C LEU A 75 38.96 88.55 -9.73
N GLU A 76 38.19 89.40 -9.06
CA GLU A 76 36.71 89.42 -9.15
C GLU A 76 36.25 89.70 -10.60
N ILE A 77 36.88 90.67 -11.26
CA ILE A 77 36.54 91.05 -12.65
C ILE A 77 36.82 89.90 -13.63
N ILE A 78 37.91 89.15 -13.42
CA ILE A 78 38.31 88.04 -14.32
C ILE A 78 37.45 86.78 -14.10
N THR A 79 37.08 86.48 -12.86
CA THR A 79 36.44 85.20 -12.50
C THR A 79 34.92 85.22 -12.59
N THR A 80 34.27 86.37 -12.35
CA THR A 80 32.81 86.50 -12.40
C THR A 80 32.17 86.08 -13.74
N PRO A 81 32.75 86.42 -14.92
CA PRO A 81 32.22 85.98 -16.22
C PRO A 81 32.34 84.46 -16.41
N ILE A 82 33.49 83.87 -16.02
CA ILE A 82 33.79 82.44 -16.17
C ILE A 82 32.81 81.58 -15.37
N PHE A 83 32.47 82.01 -14.15
CA PHE A 83 31.47 81.32 -13.33
C PHE A 83 30.05 81.49 -13.89
N LYS A 84 29.72 82.65 -14.45
CA LYS A 84 28.41 82.89 -15.09
C LYS A 84 28.19 81.97 -16.29
N ASP A 85 29.19 81.79 -17.12
CA ASP A 85 29.11 80.92 -18.31
C ASP A 85 29.02 79.45 -17.91
N ALA A 86 29.82 79.02 -16.92
CA ALA A 86 29.76 77.65 -16.39
C ALA A 86 28.40 77.32 -15.73
N PHE A 87 27.77 78.24 -14.98
CA PHE A 87 26.46 77.96 -14.38
C PHE A 87 25.32 77.89 -15.41
N LYS A 88 25.48 78.56 -16.57
CA LYS A 88 24.48 78.61 -17.64
C LYS A 88 24.52 77.36 -18.54
N GLU A 89 25.67 76.71 -18.66
CA GLU A 89 25.89 75.53 -19.51
C GLU A 89 25.40 74.22 -18.86
N PHE A 90 25.22 74.19 -17.53
CA PHE A 90 24.92 72.96 -16.77
C PHE A 90 23.53 72.90 -16.10
N GLU A 91 22.62 73.85 -16.37
CA GLU A 91 21.24 73.91 -15.82
C GLU A 91 21.10 73.51 -14.33
N ILE A 92 21.99 74.02 -13.48
CA ILE A 92 22.00 73.65 -12.06
C ILE A 92 20.93 74.45 -11.31
N GLY A 93 19.86 73.79 -10.87
CA GLY A 93 18.90 74.36 -9.93
C GLY A 93 19.55 74.57 -8.55
N THR A 94 19.82 75.82 -8.16
CA THR A 94 20.59 76.11 -6.94
C THR A 94 19.73 76.45 -5.72
N PRO A 95 20.03 75.88 -4.53
CA PRO A 95 19.67 76.42 -3.23
C PRO A 95 20.46 77.70 -2.89
N GLN A 96 20.00 78.45 -1.88
CA GLN A 96 20.32 79.85 -1.57
C GLN A 96 21.81 80.21 -1.30
N PHE A 97 22.71 79.23 -1.17
CA PHE A 97 24.13 79.41 -0.85
C PHE A 97 25.09 79.30 -2.05
N LEU A 98 24.57 79.10 -3.26
CA LEU A 98 25.33 79.04 -4.52
C LEU A 98 25.01 80.23 -5.45
N THR A 99 24.65 81.38 -4.89
CA THR A 99 24.50 82.60 -5.69
C THR A 99 25.88 83.16 -6.06
N ILE A 100 25.99 83.63 -7.30
CA ILE A 100 27.24 84.19 -7.88
C ILE A 100 27.86 85.26 -6.97
N GLU A 101 27.02 86.06 -6.32
CA GLU A 101 27.42 87.16 -5.43
C GLU A 101 28.00 86.69 -4.09
N TYR A 102 27.56 85.54 -3.57
CA TYR A 102 28.11 84.99 -2.33
C TYR A 102 29.48 84.32 -2.56
N VAL A 103 29.62 83.60 -3.67
CA VAL A 103 30.87 82.92 -4.05
C VAL A 103 31.96 83.93 -4.39
N SER A 104 31.65 85.02 -5.12
CA SER A 104 32.63 86.06 -5.43
C SER A 104 33.16 86.74 -4.17
N LYS A 105 32.27 87.11 -3.24
CA LYS A 105 32.63 87.81 -2.01
C LYS A 105 33.53 87.00 -1.07
N GLN A 106 33.33 85.68 -0.99
CA GLN A 106 34.20 84.80 -0.21
C GLN A 106 35.54 84.50 -0.90
N LEU A 107 35.57 84.47 -2.22
CA LEU A 107 36.83 84.33 -2.96
C LEU A 107 37.75 85.55 -2.72
N ILE A 108 37.17 86.76 -2.71
CA ILE A 108 37.88 88.03 -2.50
C ILE A 108 38.44 88.12 -1.08
N SER A 109 37.63 87.81 -0.07
CA SER A 109 38.06 87.85 1.34
C SER A 109 39.20 86.83 1.58
N ALA A 110 39.03 85.60 1.11
CA ALA A 110 40.03 84.54 1.25
C ALA A 110 41.34 84.91 0.55
N THR A 111 41.26 85.44 -0.69
CA THR A 111 42.44 85.83 -1.47
C THR A 111 43.22 86.97 -0.80
N THR A 112 42.51 87.99 -0.30
CA THR A 112 43.11 89.14 0.40
C THR A 112 43.87 88.70 1.65
N TYR A 113 43.26 87.82 2.47
CA TYR A 113 43.92 87.28 3.66
C TYR A 113 45.12 86.38 3.31
N SER A 114 45.02 85.57 2.26
CA SER A 114 46.14 84.71 1.84
C SER A 114 47.33 85.47 1.27
N ILE A 115 47.12 86.58 0.54
CA ILE A 115 48.21 87.44 0.05
C ILE A 115 48.88 88.16 1.23
N ALA A 116 48.10 88.73 2.16
CA ALA A 116 48.64 89.40 3.35
C ALA A 116 49.46 88.44 4.24
N MET A 117 48.99 87.20 4.42
CA MET A 117 49.73 86.17 5.16
C MET A 117 50.98 85.68 4.40
N GLY A 118 50.93 85.62 3.06
CA GLY A 118 52.04 85.17 2.22
C GLY A 118 53.27 86.10 2.24
N PHE A 119 53.09 87.39 2.50
CA PHE A 119 54.20 88.36 2.57
C PHE A 119 54.83 88.48 3.96
N MET A 120 54.12 88.07 5.03
CA MET A 120 54.60 88.15 6.41
C MET A 120 55.99 87.51 6.67
N PRO A 121 56.34 86.34 6.06
CA PRO A 121 57.63 85.70 6.25
C PRO A 121 58.82 86.47 5.64
N LEU A 122 58.60 87.23 4.57
CA LEU A 122 59.66 88.02 3.91
C LEU A 122 60.09 89.21 4.79
N TRP A 123 59.16 89.77 5.55
CA TRP A 123 59.39 90.95 6.41
C TRP A 123 60.09 90.61 7.73
N GLY A 124 59.73 89.47 8.35
CA GLY A 124 60.33 89.04 9.63
C GLY A 124 61.83 88.72 9.54
N GLN A 125 62.36 88.45 8.34
CA GLN A 125 63.78 88.12 8.15
C GLN A 125 64.70 89.34 8.02
N LEU A 126 64.18 90.51 7.66
CA LEU A 126 64.97 91.69 7.31
C LEU A 126 65.84 92.23 8.47
N PRO A 127 65.35 92.36 9.73
CA PRO A 127 66.17 92.85 10.84
C PRO A 127 67.36 91.94 11.16
N ILE A 128 67.16 90.63 11.02
CA ILE A 128 68.17 89.62 11.33
C ILE A 128 69.23 89.56 10.21
N ARG A 129 68.82 89.71 8.94
CA ARG A 129 69.75 89.86 7.81
C ARG A 129 70.62 91.12 7.96
N LEU A 130 70.04 92.24 8.41
CA LEU A 130 70.77 93.48 8.69
C LEU A 130 71.79 93.31 9.82
N THR A 131 71.42 92.56 10.87
CA THR A 131 72.30 92.20 11.99
C THR A 131 73.47 91.31 11.53
N SER A 132 73.21 90.35 10.65
CA SER A 132 74.26 89.51 10.06
C SER A 132 75.23 90.33 9.20
N TRP A 133 74.74 91.31 8.43
CA TRP A 133 75.58 92.17 7.60
C TRP A 133 76.50 93.08 8.43
N THR A 134 75.98 93.67 9.50
CA THR A 134 76.76 94.50 10.44
C THR A 134 77.83 93.70 11.17
N LEU A 135 77.53 92.47 11.61
CA LEU A 135 78.53 91.57 12.21
C LEU A 135 79.69 91.27 11.25
N LYS A 136 79.41 91.12 9.95
CA LYS A 136 80.44 90.93 8.91
C LYS A 136 81.33 92.16 8.72
N ALA A 137 80.74 93.35 8.71
CA ALA A 137 81.49 94.59 8.60
C ALA A 137 82.44 94.76 9.80
N LEU A 138 81.94 94.47 11.01
CA LEU A 138 82.72 94.52 12.26
C LEU A 138 83.84 93.47 12.26
N ALA A 139 83.56 92.26 11.77
CA ALA A 139 84.53 91.17 11.65
C ALA A 139 85.70 91.53 10.71
N LYS A 140 85.40 92.18 9.58
CA LYS A 140 86.41 92.62 8.61
C LYS A 140 87.32 93.70 9.21
N TRP A 141 86.73 94.67 9.91
CA TRP A 141 87.49 95.73 10.58
C TRP A 141 88.46 95.18 11.64
N ILE A 142 88.04 94.18 12.44
CA ILE A 142 88.89 93.54 13.45
C ILE A 142 90.04 92.77 12.78
N SER A 143 89.78 92.08 11.66
CA SER A 143 90.79 91.29 10.96
C SER A 143 91.92 92.12 10.33
N ASP A 144 91.71 93.42 10.10
CA ASP A 144 92.69 94.30 9.44
C ASP A 144 93.76 94.86 10.42
N HIS A 145 93.62 94.65 11.73
CA HIS A 145 94.63 95.04 12.74
C HIS A 145 95.59 93.87 13.05
N ASP A 146 96.91 94.13 13.14
CA ASP A 146 97.92 93.08 13.24
C ASP A 146 98.36 92.80 14.70
N TRP A 147 97.42 92.34 15.53
CA TRP A 147 97.68 92.01 16.95
C TRP A 147 98.26 90.60 17.08
N LYS A 148 99.59 90.51 17.21
CA LYS A 148 100.34 89.25 17.31
C LYS A 148 100.78 88.97 18.74
N ILE A 149 100.55 87.73 19.19
CA ILE A 149 101.07 87.21 20.45
C ILE A 149 102.08 86.11 20.08
N ARG A 150 103.31 86.25 20.57
CA ARG A 150 104.35 85.24 20.37
C ARG A 150 104.16 84.12 21.38
N ILE A 151 103.95 82.91 20.90
CA ILE A 151 103.78 81.73 21.74
C ILE A 151 105.09 80.95 21.70
N ASN A 152 105.85 81.01 22.80
CA ASN A 152 107.10 80.28 22.94
C ASN A 152 106.93 79.12 23.93
N LEU A 153 106.87 77.90 23.39
CA LEU A 153 106.71 76.66 24.17
C LEU A 153 108.04 75.92 24.37
N ARG A 154 109.19 76.54 24.06
CA ARG A 154 110.52 75.94 24.26
C ARG A 154 110.82 75.47 25.69
N PRO A 155 110.31 76.08 26.79
CA PRO A 155 110.50 75.55 28.14
C PRO A 155 109.83 74.19 28.39
N LEU A 156 108.88 73.78 27.55
CA LEU A 156 108.11 72.53 27.69
C LEU A 156 108.63 71.40 26.80
N GLY A 157 109.82 71.53 26.21
CA GLY A 157 110.46 70.49 25.39
C GLY A 157 109.85 70.30 23.99
N ILE A 158 108.89 71.15 23.61
CA ILE A 158 108.25 71.13 22.30
C ILE A 158 108.85 72.27 21.46
N GLY A 159 109.58 71.91 20.39
CA GLY A 159 110.39 72.81 19.57
C GLY A 159 109.63 73.78 18.68
N VAL A 160 108.61 74.47 19.21
CA VAL A 160 107.76 75.42 18.47
C VAL A 160 107.84 76.81 19.12
N ASP A 161 108.24 77.80 18.31
CA ASP A 161 108.25 79.23 18.62
C ASP A 161 107.63 79.94 17.41
N THR A 162 106.36 80.36 17.53
CA THR A 162 105.58 80.94 16.42
C THR A 162 104.79 82.16 16.87
N GLU A 163 104.50 83.07 15.94
CA GLU A 163 103.66 84.25 16.17
C GLU A 163 102.22 83.98 15.73
N PHE A 164 101.26 84.11 16.65
CA PHE A 164 99.83 83.94 16.37
C PHE A 164 99.13 85.30 16.34
N SER A 165 98.44 85.63 15.24
CA SER A 165 97.64 86.87 15.13
C SER A 165 96.21 86.62 15.63
N TRP A 166 95.90 87.11 16.84
CA TRP A 166 94.59 86.90 17.46
C TRP A 166 93.48 87.71 16.78
N ALA A 167 93.80 88.87 16.21
CA ALA A 167 92.87 89.71 15.47
C ALA A 167 92.28 89.00 14.23
N LYS A 168 93.13 88.32 13.45
CA LYS A 168 92.68 87.53 12.28
C LYS A 168 91.80 86.36 12.67
N ALA A 169 92.11 85.69 13.80
CA ALA A 169 91.29 84.58 14.29
C ALA A 169 89.89 85.06 14.71
N LEU A 170 89.80 86.14 15.48
CA LEU A 170 88.53 86.71 15.94
C LEU A 170 87.64 87.17 14.78
N GLY A 171 88.21 87.90 13.82
CA GLY A 171 87.52 88.33 12.60
C GLY A 171 87.01 87.16 11.76
N ALA A 172 87.78 86.08 11.64
CA ALA A 172 87.33 84.87 10.94
C ALA A 172 86.12 84.22 11.64
N THR A 173 86.13 84.12 12.98
CA THR A 173 85.00 83.57 13.75
C THR A 173 83.71 84.37 13.60
N LEU A 174 83.76 85.70 13.70
CA LEU A 174 82.57 86.55 13.56
C LEU A 174 81.99 86.48 12.14
N THR A 175 82.85 86.37 11.13
CA THR A 175 82.44 86.18 9.73
C THR A 175 81.73 84.84 9.54
N SER A 176 82.24 83.76 10.14
CA SER A 176 81.61 82.44 10.07
C SER A 176 80.25 82.43 10.74
N TYR A 177 80.13 83.02 11.94
CA TYR A 177 78.86 83.09 12.67
C TYR A 177 77.77 83.87 11.90
N SER A 178 78.14 85.01 11.30
CA SER A 178 77.24 85.77 10.40
C SER A 178 76.73 84.92 9.22
N ASN A 179 77.63 84.15 8.60
CA ASN A 179 77.29 83.28 7.47
C ASN A 179 76.29 82.18 7.86
N ASP A 180 76.50 81.53 9.00
CA ASP A 180 75.64 80.45 9.45
C ASP A 180 74.25 80.95 9.86
N LEU A 181 74.17 82.15 10.44
CA LEU A 181 72.91 82.81 10.78
C LEU A 181 72.09 83.16 9.52
N MET A 182 72.76 83.50 8.41
CA MET A 182 72.10 83.73 7.12
C MET A 182 71.56 82.43 6.50
N LYS A 183 72.33 81.34 6.59
CA LYS A 183 71.90 80.01 6.09
C LYS A 183 70.64 79.50 6.81
N TRP A 184 70.55 79.70 8.12
CA TRP A 184 69.40 79.25 8.90
C TRP A 184 68.10 79.95 8.47
N LEU A 185 68.18 81.24 8.15
CA LEU A 185 67.04 82.02 7.65
C LEU A 185 66.59 81.61 6.25
N ASP A 186 67.55 81.32 5.36
CA ASP A 186 67.24 80.84 4.01
C ASP A 186 66.49 79.50 4.05
N GLU A 187 66.85 78.61 4.98
CA GLU A 187 66.23 77.29 5.09
C GLU A 187 64.82 77.34 5.66
N ILE A 188 64.58 78.20 6.66
CA ILE A 188 63.23 78.49 7.16
C ILE A 188 62.36 79.13 6.08
N GLY A 189 62.92 80.07 5.30
CA GLY A 189 62.22 80.71 4.18
C GLY A 189 61.78 79.70 3.13
N ARG A 190 62.69 78.80 2.72
CA ARG A 190 62.37 77.71 1.76
C ARG A 190 61.30 76.77 2.29
N GLY A 191 61.39 76.33 3.54
CA GLY A 191 60.42 75.43 4.16
C GLY A 191 59.01 76.00 4.18
N MET A 192 58.86 77.29 4.50
CA MET A 192 57.56 77.96 4.49
C MET A 192 56.98 78.12 3.07
N VAL A 193 57.78 78.56 2.10
CA VAL A 193 57.34 78.72 0.70
C VAL A 193 56.88 77.38 0.11
N TYR A 194 57.60 76.30 0.40
CA TYR A 194 57.26 74.95 -0.08
C TYR A 194 55.93 74.43 0.51
N GLY A 195 55.70 74.65 1.81
CA GLY A 195 54.45 74.26 2.47
C GLY A 195 53.22 75.00 1.91
N TYR A 196 53.34 76.30 1.67
CA TYR A 196 52.25 77.10 1.08
C TYR A 196 51.97 76.73 -0.39
N ALA A 197 52.99 76.40 -1.17
CA ALA A 197 52.83 75.96 -2.57
C ALA A 197 52.02 74.64 -2.70
N ILE A 198 52.22 73.69 -1.80
CA ILE A 198 51.45 72.43 -1.76
C ILE A 198 49.97 72.69 -1.46
N TRP A 199 49.68 73.61 -0.54
CA TRP A 199 48.31 73.94 -0.16
C TRP A 199 47.54 74.64 -1.28
N MET A 200 48.18 75.51 -2.06
CA MET A 200 47.52 76.18 -3.21
C MET A 200 47.30 75.25 -4.41
N THR A 201 48.12 74.23 -4.59
CA THR A 201 48.06 73.35 -5.79
C THR A 201 47.06 72.20 -5.66
N GLN A 202 46.75 71.75 -4.43
CA GLN A 202 45.80 70.65 -4.16
C GLN A 202 44.37 70.88 -4.72
N PRO A 203 43.72 72.06 -4.55
CA PRO A 203 42.40 72.31 -5.13
C PRO A 203 42.42 72.37 -6.66
N ILE A 204 43.49 72.94 -7.24
CA ILE A 204 43.67 73.07 -8.69
C ILE A 204 43.80 71.68 -9.33
N ALA A 205 44.57 70.77 -8.72
CA ALA A 205 44.71 69.39 -9.20
C ALA A 205 43.38 68.63 -9.24
N LYS A 206 42.52 68.81 -8.23
CA LYS A 206 41.18 68.19 -8.21
C LYS A 206 40.27 68.73 -9.30
N LEU A 207 40.35 70.03 -9.58
CA LEU A 207 39.57 70.69 -10.63
C LEU A 207 40.03 70.23 -12.02
N LEU A 208 41.34 70.13 -12.25
CA LEU A 208 41.90 69.57 -13.48
C LEU A 208 41.47 68.11 -13.69
N ASN A 209 41.54 67.26 -12.65
CA ASN A 209 41.06 65.87 -12.74
C ASN A 209 39.57 65.78 -13.09
N PHE A 210 38.73 66.70 -12.58
CA PHE A 210 37.31 66.74 -12.94
C PHE A 210 37.10 66.97 -14.44
N TRP A 211 37.86 67.88 -15.05
CA TRP A 211 37.75 68.21 -16.47
C TRP A 211 38.37 67.14 -17.40
N PHE A 212 39.52 66.57 -17.02
CA PHE A 212 40.27 65.65 -17.90
C PHE A 212 39.87 64.18 -17.79
N ARG A 213 39.11 63.77 -16.75
CA ARG A 213 38.76 62.35 -16.50
C ARG A 213 38.09 61.61 -17.67
N ASN A 214 37.38 62.34 -18.54
CA ASN A 214 36.65 61.75 -19.67
C ASN A 214 37.48 61.66 -20.97
N PHE A 215 38.64 62.34 -21.03
CA PHE A 215 39.54 62.32 -22.19
C PHE A 215 40.66 61.29 -22.03
N ILE A 216 41.24 61.19 -20.84
CA ILE A 216 42.14 60.12 -20.43
C ILE A 216 41.68 59.68 -19.03
N PRO A 217 41.20 58.44 -18.86
CA PRO A 217 40.72 57.97 -17.57
C PRO A 217 41.86 58.02 -16.55
N VAL A 218 41.67 58.76 -15.45
CA VAL A 218 42.64 58.83 -14.35
C VAL A 218 42.80 57.46 -13.67
N GLN A 219 41.73 56.65 -13.70
CA GLN A 219 41.74 55.26 -13.28
C GLN A 219 41.02 54.42 -14.35
N LEU A 220 41.72 53.45 -14.93
CA LEU A 220 41.12 52.54 -15.90
C LEU A 220 40.24 51.49 -15.20
N PRO A 221 39.10 51.11 -15.78
CA PRO A 221 38.27 50.02 -15.26
C PRO A 221 38.98 48.68 -15.44
N ARG A 222 38.94 47.81 -14.44
CA ARG A 222 39.60 46.49 -14.53
C ARG A 222 39.12 45.69 -15.73
N GLU A 223 40.02 44.90 -16.30
CA GLU A 223 39.81 44.09 -17.51
C GLU A 223 38.55 43.21 -17.44
N ASP A 224 38.33 42.57 -16.28
CA ASP A 224 37.17 41.72 -15.99
C ASP A 224 35.85 42.49 -16.02
N ILE A 225 35.82 43.70 -15.45
CA ILE A 225 34.63 44.58 -15.45
C ILE A 225 34.25 44.96 -16.88
N VAL A 226 35.25 45.29 -17.72
CA VAL A 226 35.02 45.69 -19.11
C VAL A 226 34.50 44.50 -19.95
N ILE A 227 35.09 43.31 -19.79
CA ILE A 227 34.62 42.09 -20.48
C ILE A 227 33.22 41.70 -20.00
N GLU A 228 32.98 41.70 -18.70
CA GLU A 228 31.68 41.32 -18.12
C GLU A 228 30.57 42.29 -18.56
N PHE A 229 30.87 43.59 -18.62
CA PHE A 229 29.92 44.58 -19.13
C PHE A 229 29.63 44.38 -20.62
N ALA A 230 30.66 44.09 -21.43
CA ALA A 230 30.51 43.74 -22.83
C ALA A 230 29.66 42.46 -23.01
N ARG A 231 29.90 41.41 -22.20
CA ARG A 231 29.10 40.18 -22.18
C ARG A 231 27.62 40.43 -21.88
N ARG A 232 27.32 41.23 -20.87
CA ARG A 232 25.94 41.55 -20.47
C ARG A 232 25.19 42.41 -21.48
N SER A 233 25.94 43.19 -22.27
CA SER A 233 25.40 44.06 -23.32
C SER A 233 25.38 43.38 -24.70
N MET A 234 25.73 42.09 -24.77
CA MET A 234 25.86 41.33 -26.00
C MET A 234 24.52 41.14 -26.71
N GLN A 235 24.36 41.81 -27.84
CA GLN A 235 23.18 41.71 -28.68
C GLN A 235 23.58 41.66 -30.16
N TYR A 236 23.36 40.50 -30.78
CA TYR A 236 23.63 40.27 -32.20
C TYR A 236 22.34 40.16 -33.00
N THR A 237 22.40 40.67 -34.23
CA THR A 237 21.44 40.42 -35.29
C THR A 237 22.07 39.47 -36.31
N TYR A 238 21.35 38.41 -36.65
CA TYR A 238 21.83 37.36 -37.57
C TYR A 238 21.13 37.51 -38.92
N VAL A 239 21.91 37.67 -39.99
CA VAL A 239 21.40 37.60 -41.37
C VAL A 239 21.49 36.15 -41.83
N ARG A 240 20.38 35.59 -42.32
CA ARG A 240 20.30 34.19 -42.78
C ARG A 240 19.99 34.13 -44.27
N ASP A 241 20.51 33.13 -44.95
CA ASP A 241 20.14 32.80 -46.33
C ASP A 241 18.79 32.04 -46.41
N ALA A 242 18.32 31.76 -47.63
CA ALA A 242 17.08 31.04 -47.88
C ALA A 242 17.06 29.59 -47.33
N THR A 243 18.22 29.06 -46.91
CA THR A 243 18.38 27.73 -46.29
C THR A 243 18.45 27.80 -44.76
N GLY A 244 18.41 29.00 -44.18
CA GLY A 244 18.48 29.25 -42.74
C GLY A 244 19.89 29.33 -42.16
N LYS A 245 20.94 29.28 -43.00
CA LYS A 245 22.35 29.38 -42.59
C LYS A 245 22.71 30.86 -42.37
N ILE A 246 23.43 31.13 -41.28
CA ILE A 246 23.89 32.48 -40.93
C ILE A 246 25.00 32.88 -41.91
N THR A 247 24.81 33.99 -42.62
CA THR A 247 25.77 34.53 -43.59
C THR A 247 26.52 35.74 -43.02
N GLU A 248 25.92 36.49 -42.12
CA GLU A 248 26.53 37.67 -41.49
C GLU A 248 26.01 37.86 -40.06
N ILE A 249 26.90 38.27 -39.15
CA ILE A 249 26.58 38.61 -37.75
C ILE A 249 26.86 40.10 -37.56
N LYS A 250 25.84 40.87 -37.18
CA LYS A 250 25.99 42.30 -36.90
C LYS A 250 25.68 42.59 -35.43
N PRO A 251 26.55 43.28 -34.67
CA PRO A 251 26.18 43.79 -33.36
C PRO A 251 25.12 44.89 -33.52
N SER A 252 24.23 45.04 -32.54
CA SER A 252 23.33 46.21 -32.49
C SER A 252 24.13 47.51 -32.39
N GLU A 253 23.54 48.66 -32.74
CA GLU A 253 24.22 49.96 -32.62
C GLU A 253 24.73 50.22 -31.20
N PHE A 254 23.90 49.88 -30.20
CA PHE A 254 24.26 49.95 -28.80
C PHE A 254 25.46 49.04 -28.49
N PHE A 255 25.40 47.76 -28.86
CA PHE A 255 26.49 46.82 -28.57
C PHE A 255 27.79 47.16 -29.32
N SER A 256 27.69 47.66 -30.54
CA SER A 256 28.84 48.18 -31.32
C SER A 256 29.53 49.34 -30.61
N SER A 257 28.77 50.26 -30.02
CA SER A 257 29.33 51.36 -29.21
C SER A 257 30.07 50.86 -27.97
N ILE A 258 29.54 49.82 -27.29
CA ILE A 258 30.17 49.18 -26.14
C ILE A 258 31.45 48.43 -26.55
N LEU A 259 31.46 47.73 -27.69
CA LEU A 259 32.66 47.07 -28.21
C LEU A 259 33.76 48.06 -28.55
N ASN A 260 33.43 49.20 -29.15
CA ASN A 260 34.40 50.27 -29.43
C ASN A 260 34.96 50.88 -28.14
N MET A 261 34.11 51.07 -27.13
CA MET A 261 34.53 51.53 -25.80
C MET A 261 35.44 50.49 -25.11
N ALA A 262 35.11 49.20 -25.18
CA ALA A 262 35.92 48.13 -24.61
C ALA A 262 37.29 48.04 -25.31
N ARG A 263 37.32 48.13 -26.64
CA ARG A 263 38.57 48.20 -27.43
C ARG A 263 39.40 49.43 -27.07
N TYR A 264 38.78 50.58 -26.83
CA TYR A 264 39.46 51.79 -26.37
C TYR A 264 40.12 51.58 -24.99
N TYR A 265 39.40 51.04 -24.00
CA TYR A 265 39.99 50.79 -22.68
C TYR A 265 41.10 49.74 -22.71
N TYR A 266 40.94 48.64 -23.45
CA TYR A 266 42.01 47.65 -23.63
C TYR A 266 43.19 48.20 -24.45
N GLY A 267 42.95 49.07 -25.44
CA GLY A 267 44.02 49.78 -26.14
C GLY A 267 44.85 50.66 -25.19
N LEU A 268 44.20 51.34 -24.22
CA LEU A 268 44.89 52.11 -23.18
C LEU A 268 45.69 51.25 -22.20
N TYR A 269 45.33 49.98 -22.01
CA TYR A 269 46.13 49.00 -21.27
C TYR A 269 47.35 48.50 -22.06
N GLY A 270 47.47 48.83 -23.35
CA GLY A 270 48.61 48.46 -24.21
C GLY A 270 48.40 47.20 -25.04
N TYR A 271 47.17 46.67 -25.14
CA TYR A 271 46.87 45.54 -26.02
C TYR A 271 46.98 45.93 -27.49
N SER A 272 47.68 45.10 -28.28
CA SER A 272 47.77 45.26 -29.75
C SER A 272 46.42 45.01 -30.43
N ASP A 273 46.24 45.53 -31.65
CA ASP A 273 45.02 45.32 -32.44
C ASP A 273 44.70 43.83 -32.67
N GLU A 274 45.73 42.98 -32.78
CA GLU A 274 45.56 41.52 -32.92
C GLU A 274 45.03 40.89 -31.62
N ALA A 275 45.54 41.31 -30.46
CA ALA A 275 45.03 40.87 -29.17
C ALA A 275 43.58 41.35 -28.95
N LEU A 276 43.24 42.58 -29.39
CA LEU A 276 41.87 43.09 -29.38
C LEU A 276 40.94 42.28 -30.28
N ARG A 277 41.45 41.73 -31.40
CA ARG A 277 40.70 40.80 -32.25
C ARG A 277 40.41 39.49 -31.52
N TRP A 278 41.38 38.87 -30.85
CA TRP A 278 41.14 37.62 -30.09
C TRP A 278 40.14 37.79 -28.94
N ILE A 279 40.08 38.98 -28.34
CA ILE A 279 39.19 39.27 -27.20
C ILE A 279 37.79 39.70 -27.65
N PHE A 280 37.68 40.53 -28.70
CA PHE A 280 36.42 41.21 -29.08
C PHE A 280 35.99 40.97 -30.53
N SER A 281 36.51 39.94 -31.21
CA SER A 281 36.01 39.59 -32.54
C SER A 281 34.59 39.04 -32.47
N TYR A 282 33.82 39.37 -33.50
CA TYR A 282 32.49 38.82 -33.78
C TYR A 282 32.36 38.39 -35.25
N SER A 283 33.48 38.32 -35.99
CA SER A 283 33.50 37.84 -37.37
C SER A 283 33.06 36.38 -37.43
N LEU A 284 32.23 36.01 -38.40
CA LEU A 284 31.78 34.62 -38.59
C LEU A 284 32.96 33.66 -38.88
N GLU A 285 34.08 34.18 -39.40
CA GLU A 285 35.31 33.41 -39.64
C GLU A 285 35.95 32.90 -38.33
N ASP A 286 35.75 33.61 -37.22
CA ASP A 286 36.29 33.26 -35.91
C ASP A 286 35.30 32.39 -35.10
N TRP A 287 34.33 31.74 -35.76
CA TRP A 287 33.33 30.86 -35.14
C TRP A 287 33.41 29.45 -35.73
N VAL A 288 33.41 28.43 -34.86
CA VAL A 288 33.39 27.02 -35.26
C VAL A 288 31.95 26.57 -35.49
N GLN A 289 31.68 25.99 -36.67
CA GLN A 289 30.36 25.49 -37.04
C GLN A 289 30.23 24.00 -36.70
N THR A 290 29.15 23.64 -36.00
CA THR A 290 28.80 22.25 -35.66
C THR A 290 27.33 21.99 -35.94
N LYS A 291 26.92 20.72 -36.04
CA LYS A 291 25.51 20.35 -36.23
C LYS A 291 24.91 19.93 -34.89
N ASP A 292 23.67 20.34 -34.64
CA ASP A 292 22.86 19.80 -33.55
C ASP A 292 22.08 18.54 -33.99
N ARG A 293 21.42 17.85 -33.04
CA ARG A 293 20.57 16.67 -33.36
C ARG A 293 19.45 16.92 -34.34
N PHE A 294 19.00 18.16 -34.50
CA PHE A 294 17.95 18.50 -35.45
C PHE A 294 18.53 18.78 -36.86
N GLY A 295 19.85 18.64 -37.03
CA GLY A 295 20.57 18.87 -38.29
C GLY A 295 20.87 20.34 -38.56
N TYR A 296 20.56 21.25 -37.63
CA TYR A 296 20.83 22.68 -37.80
C TYR A 296 22.27 23.03 -37.42
N ILE A 297 22.85 23.94 -38.18
CA ILE A 297 24.19 24.46 -37.91
C ILE A 297 24.14 25.42 -36.72
N ARG A 298 24.96 25.14 -35.70
CA ARG A 298 25.21 25.96 -34.51
C ARG A 298 26.63 26.49 -34.56
N ASN A 299 26.78 27.77 -34.29
CA ASN A 299 28.07 28.46 -34.36
C ASN A 299 28.58 28.73 -32.94
N PHE A 300 29.80 28.31 -32.64
CA PHE A 300 30.48 28.54 -31.38
C PHE A 300 31.60 29.58 -31.57
N PRO A 301 31.58 30.72 -30.85
CA PRO A 301 32.59 31.77 -31.00
C PRO A 301 33.93 31.38 -30.35
N MET A 302 35.06 31.69 -31.00
CA MET A 302 36.41 31.50 -30.42
C MET A 302 36.90 32.70 -29.59
N SER A 303 36.23 33.84 -29.69
CA SER A 303 36.60 35.09 -29.03
C SER A 303 36.45 35.01 -27.50
N LEU A 304 37.42 35.52 -26.75
CA LEU A 304 37.47 35.39 -25.28
C LEU A 304 36.34 36.16 -24.55
N MET A 305 35.72 37.13 -25.22
CA MET A 305 34.53 37.78 -24.70
C MET A 305 33.35 36.80 -24.60
N HIS A 306 33.26 35.75 -25.40
CA HIS A 306 32.16 34.79 -25.31
C HIS A 306 32.49 33.67 -24.32
N GLU A 307 31.55 33.31 -23.45
CA GLU A 307 31.73 32.20 -22.52
C GLU A 307 31.23 30.90 -23.14
N LEU A 308 32.11 29.88 -23.18
CA LEU A 308 31.76 28.54 -23.64
C LEU A 308 31.17 27.72 -22.47
N PRO A 309 30.19 26.82 -22.73
CA PRO A 309 29.61 25.95 -21.71
C PRO A 309 30.68 25.15 -20.95
N SER A 310 30.43 24.85 -19.67
CA SER A 310 31.37 24.09 -18.83
C SER A 310 31.79 22.77 -19.47
N ALA A 311 32.97 22.24 -19.12
CA ALA A 311 33.46 20.95 -19.60
C ALA A 311 32.40 19.85 -19.46
N SER A 312 31.74 19.83 -18.31
CA SER A 312 30.68 18.87 -18.09
C SER A 312 29.35 19.23 -18.74
N ASP A 313 29.02 20.50 -18.95
CA ASP A 313 27.82 20.85 -19.70
C ASP A 313 27.98 20.42 -21.15
N MET A 314 29.15 20.60 -21.77
CA MET A 314 29.43 20.10 -23.11
C MET A 314 29.32 18.58 -23.20
N ALA A 315 29.91 17.85 -22.23
CA ALA A 315 29.76 16.39 -22.17
C ALA A 315 28.30 15.96 -21.92
N THR A 316 27.55 16.70 -21.10
CA THR A 316 26.11 16.47 -20.88
C THR A 316 25.29 16.75 -22.14
N MET A 317 25.67 17.78 -22.91
CA MET A 317 25.08 18.08 -24.21
C MET A 317 25.31 16.91 -25.16
N MET A 318 26.51 16.31 -25.18
CA MET A 318 26.77 15.11 -25.98
C MET A 318 25.95 13.90 -25.52
N VAL A 319 25.89 13.59 -24.21
CA VAL A 319 25.08 12.47 -23.66
C VAL A 319 23.57 12.64 -23.89
N ARG A 320 23.10 13.88 -24.08
CA ARG A 320 21.69 14.18 -24.39
C ARG A 320 21.43 14.36 -25.89
N ASP A 321 22.38 13.93 -26.72
CA ASP A 321 22.38 14.04 -28.16
C ASP A 321 22.09 15.47 -28.62
N LEU A 322 22.65 16.51 -27.99
CA LEU A 322 22.53 17.88 -28.49
C LEU A 322 23.52 18.14 -29.62
N PHE A 323 24.65 17.45 -29.64
CA PHE A 323 25.53 17.35 -30.80
C PHE A 323 25.06 16.24 -31.73
N TYR A 324 25.18 16.45 -33.04
CA TYR A 324 24.76 15.47 -34.05
C TYR A 324 25.63 14.20 -34.04
N ASP A 325 26.94 14.38 -33.83
CA ASP A 325 27.94 13.33 -33.91
C ASP A 325 29.11 13.65 -32.96
N ILE A 326 29.94 12.64 -32.70
CA ILE A 326 31.05 12.78 -31.75
C ILE A 326 32.14 13.73 -32.24
N ASP A 327 32.34 13.88 -33.55
CA ASP A 327 33.33 14.80 -34.11
C ASP A 327 32.89 16.26 -33.93
N SER A 328 31.58 16.53 -34.01
CA SER A 328 30.99 17.82 -33.66
C SER A 328 31.27 18.18 -32.21
N PHE A 329 31.16 17.23 -31.27
CA PHE A 329 31.53 17.45 -29.87
C PHE A 329 33.03 17.70 -29.70
N LYS A 330 33.90 16.90 -30.33
CA LYS A 330 35.37 17.07 -30.28
C LYS A 330 35.80 18.47 -30.70
N LYS A 331 35.22 18.99 -31.80
CA LYS A 331 35.53 20.34 -32.31
C LYS A 331 35.30 21.43 -31.27
N VAL A 332 34.19 21.38 -30.53
CA VAL A 332 33.89 22.36 -29.48
C VAL A 332 34.72 22.10 -28.22
N ALA A 333 34.98 20.84 -27.87
CA ALA A 333 35.85 20.50 -26.75
C ALA A 333 37.29 21.03 -26.93
N HIS A 334 37.82 21.00 -28.16
CA HIS A 334 39.12 21.59 -28.50
C HIS A 334 39.18 23.10 -28.29
N MET A 335 38.08 23.83 -28.52
CA MET A 335 38.03 25.28 -28.26
C MET A 335 38.26 25.61 -26.78
N ARG A 336 37.96 24.66 -25.87
CA ARG A 336 38.23 24.78 -24.43
C ARG A 336 39.60 24.24 -24.02
N GLY A 337 40.44 23.83 -24.98
CA GLY A 337 41.77 23.26 -24.73
C GLY A 337 41.76 21.79 -24.31
N MET A 338 40.67 21.05 -24.54
CA MET A 338 40.65 19.61 -24.28
C MET A 338 41.30 18.84 -25.43
N THR A 339 42.14 17.86 -25.10
CA THR A 339 42.52 16.80 -26.06
C THR A 339 41.34 15.85 -26.25
N GLU A 340 41.38 15.04 -27.32
CA GLU A 340 40.33 14.05 -27.57
C GLU A 340 40.15 13.09 -26.38
N ASP A 341 41.24 12.61 -25.79
CA ASP A 341 41.21 11.71 -24.63
C ASP A 341 40.53 12.34 -23.40
N ILE A 342 40.83 13.62 -23.12
CA ILE A 342 40.19 14.35 -22.02
C ILE A 342 38.70 14.54 -22.30
N ALA A 343 38.33 14.86 -23.54
CA ALA A 343 36.94 15.00 -23.94
C ALA A 343 36.16 13.68 -23.76
N TYR A 344 36.76 12.54 -24.15
CA TYR A 344 36.19 11.21 -23.92
C TYR A 344 36.04 10.87 -22.44
N MET A 345 37.02 11.19 -21.59
CA MET A 345 36.90 10.97 -20.14
C MET A 345 35.74 11.76 -19.53
N TYR A 346 35.56 13.02 -19.93
CA TYR A 346 34.40 13.83 -19.50
C TYR A 346 33.09 13.30 -20.04
N TYR A 347 33.07 12.77 -21.27
CA TYR A 347 31.91 12.10 -21.85
C TYR A 347 31.52 10.85 -21.06
N PHE A 348 32.47 9.94 -20.79
CA PHE A 348 32.24 8.73 -20.00
C PHE A 348 31.76 9.04 -18.57
N LEU A 349 32.31 10.06 -17.93
CA LEU A 349 31.92 10.51 -16.59
C LEU A 349 30.43 10.90 -16.49
N ARG A 350 29.78 11.25 -17.61
CA ARG A 350 28.39 11.72 -17.62
C ARG A 350 27.35 10.63 -17.83
N PHE A 351 27.76 9.43 -18.18
CA PHE A 351 26.83 8.29 -18.20
C PHE A 351 26.42 7.92 -16.78
N ARG A 352 25.13 7.60 -16.61
CA ARG A 352 24.58 7.18 -15.33
C ARG A 352 24.67 5.66 -15.22
N TYR A 353 25.21 5.17 -14.13
CA TYR A 353 25.16 3.76 -13.80
C TYR A 353 23.79 3.40 -13.18
N PRO A 354 23.23 2.21 -13.47
CA PRO A 354 21.96 1.78 -12.86
C PRO A 354 22.09 1.68 -11.35
N PRO A 355 21.08 2.04 -10.56
CA PRO A 355 21.21 2.01 -9.10
C PRO A 355 21.52 0.60 -8.59
N PRO A 356 22.28 0.46 -7.49
CA PRO A 356 22.75 -0.83 -7.00
C PRO A 356 21.68 -1.91 -6.80
N GLU A 357 20.48 -1.55 -6.33
CA GLU A 357 19.36 -2.47 -6.13
C GLU A 357 18.88 -3.07 -7.47
N ARG A 358 18.84 -2.24 -8.52
CA ARG A 358 18.48 -2.70 -9.88
C ARG A 358 19.58 -3.56 -10.48
N LEU A 359 20.85 -3.27 -10.18
CA LEU A 359 21.97 -4.12 -10.59
C LEU A 359 21.93 -5.48 -9.89
N TRP A 360 21.63 -5.52 -8.59
CA TRP A 360 21.45 -6.78 -7.86
C TRP A 360 20.31 -7.62 -8.45
N GLN A 361 19.15 -7.01 -8.69
CA GLN A 361 18.03 -7.67 -9.37
C GLN A 361 18.38 -8.16 -10.77
N PHE A 362 19.14 -7.37 -11.55
CA PHE A 362 19.61 -7.79 -12.88
C PHE A 362 20.51 -9.02 -12.79
N VAL A 363 21.46 -9.02 -11.85
CA VAL A 363 22.40 -10.11 -11.63
C VAL A 363 21.69 -11.38 -11.18
N THR A 364 20.80 -11.30 -10.19
CA THR A 364 20.05 -12.47 -9.70
C THR A 364 19.06 -13.00 -10.74
N ARG A 365 18.46 -12.13 -11.57
CA ARG A 365 17.68 -12.55 -12.75
C ARG A 365 18.54 -13.24 -13.80
N GLY A 366 19.73 -12.74 -14.08
CA GLY A 366 20.68 -13.38 -15.00
C GLY A 366 21.12 -14.76 -14.52
N ILE A 367 21.50 -14.87 -13.24
CA ILE A 367 21.81 -16.15 -12.58
C ILE A 367 20.63 -17.13 -12.66
N SER A 368 19.40 -16.62 -12.59
CA SER A 368 18.16 -17.40 -12.66
C SER A 368 17.64 -17.64 -14.08
N GLY A 369 18.29 -17.09 -15.11
CA GLY A 369 17.89 -17.20 -16.51
C GLY A 369 16.60 -16.47 -16.89
N LEU A 370 16.30 -15.34 -16.24
CA LEU A 370 15.03 -14.59 -16.37
C LEU A 370 15.18 -13.22 -17.03
N LEU A 371 16.31 -12.93 -17.69
CA LEU A 371 16.47 -11.72 -18.50
C LEU A 371 15.70 -11.86 -19.83
N TRP A 372 15.16 -10.77 -20.36
CA TRP A 372 14.28 -10.84 -21.55
C TRP A 372 14.58 -9.80 -22.63
N ALA A 373 15.35 -8.74 -22.33
CA ALA A 373 15.64 -7.69 -23.29
C ALA A 373 16.55 -8.18 -24.42
N THR A 374 16.26 -7.74 -25.64
CA THR A 374 16.96 -8.10 -26.89
C THR A 374 17.30 -6.85 -27.68
N LEU A 375 18.48 -6.83 -28.29
CA LEU A 375 18.87 -5.82 -29.27
C LEU A 375 18.48 -6.31 -30.68
N THR A 376 17.90 -5.44 -31.48
CA THR A 376 17.70 -5.71 -32.92
C THR A 376 19.02 -5.60 -33.70
N SER A 377 19.09 -6.15 -34.91
CA SER A 377 20.29 -6.03 -35.76
C SER A 377 20.66 -4.57 -36.05
N ASP A 378 19.65 -3.74 -36.30
CA ASP A 378 19.84 -2.34 -36.69
C ASP A 378 20.36 -1.51 -35.52
N GLU A 379 19.80 -1.72 -34.31
CA GLU A 379 20.30 -1.11 -33.07
C GLU A 379 21.73 -1.55 -32.75
N LEU A 380 22.06 -2.83 -32.97
CA LEU A 380 23.40 -3.35 -32.71
C LEU A 380 24.43 -2.76 -33.68
N ASP A 381 24.07 -2.53 -34.93
CA ASP A 381 24.92 -1.85 -35.92
C ASP A 381 25.15 -0.38 -35.56
N GLU A 382 24.13 0.33 -35.07
CA GLU A 382 24.26 1.72 -34.59
C GLU A 382 25.14 1.80 -33.33
N ILE A 383 24.87 0.98 -32.32
CA ILE A 383 25.65 0.92 -31.08
C ILE A 383 27.09 0.49 -31.36
N SER A 384 27.32 -0.43 -32.30
CA SER A 384 28.69 -0.84 -32.67
C SER A 384 29.50 0.31 -33.26
N LYS A 385 28.89 1.13 -34.12
CA LYS A 385 29.56 2.33 -34.67
C LYS A 385 29.88 3.36 -33.57
N GLU A 386 28.95 3.57 -32.64
CA GLU A 386 29.20 4.46 -31.49
C GLU A 386 30.30 3.92 -30.58
N ALA A 387 30.28 2.61 -30.29
CA ALA A 387 31.25 1.94 -29.44
C ALA A 387 32.66 1.97 -30.05
N GLU A 388 32.79 1.69 -31.36
CA GLU A 388 34.05 1.81 -32.09
C GLU A 388 34.60 3.24 -32.08
N ALA A 389 33.74 4.25 -32.23
CA ALA A 389 34.15 5.66 -32.24
C ALA A 389 34.74 6.15 -30.91
N VAL A 390 34.47 5.47 -29.80
CA VAL A 390 34.98 5.78 -28.46
C VAL A 390 35.91 4.71 -27.88
N GLY A 391 36.20 3.64 -28.65
CA GLY A 391 37.01 2.51 -28.19
C GLY A 391 36.36 1.66 -27.09
N ALA A 392 35.03 1.63 -27.03
CA ALA A 392 34.26 0.79 -26.10
C ALA A 392 33.90 -0.57 -26.72
N PRO A 393 33.72 -1.63 -25.91
CA PRO A 393 33.26 -2.92 -26.41
C PRO A 393 31.77 -2.90 -26.78
N THR A 394 31.42 -3.60 -27.86
CA THR A 394 30.03 -3.79 -28.27
C THR A 394 29.25 -4.60 -27.22
N PRO A 395 28.07 -4.15 -26.77
CA PRO A 395 27.24 -4.90 -25.84
C PRO A 395 26.58 -6.11 -26.51
N ILE A 396 26.25 -7.12 -25.69
CA ILE A 396 25.40 -8.26 -26.09
C ILE A 396 23.99 -8.08 -25.55
N SER A 397 23.03 -8.81 -26.12
CA SER A 397 21.65 -8.80 -25.60
C SER A 397 21.60 -9.41 -24.20
N PRO A 398 20.87 -8.79 -23.23
CA PRO A 398 20.72 -9.35 -21.89
C PRO A 398 20.24 -10.81 -21.85
N ILE A 399 19.39 -11.23 -22.80
CA ILE A 399 18.93 -12.62 -22.89
C ILE A 399 20.07 -13.64 -23.09
N GLU A 400 21.17 -13.25 -23.72
CA GLU A 400 22.32 -14.12 -23.98
C GLU A 400 23.11 -14.47 -22.71
N LEU A 401 22.87 -13.73 -21.63
CA LEU A 401 23.45 -13.96 -20.30
C LEU A 401 22.68 -15.03 -19.50
N ASN A 402 21.54 -15.52 -19.99
CA ASN A 402 20.71 -16.54 -19.30
C ASN A 402 21.27 -17.97 -19.37
N LYS A 403 22.57 -18.15 -19.62
CA LYS A 403 23.18 -19.47 -19.81
C LYS A 403 23.22 -20.32 -18.52
N MET A 404 23.17 -19.66 -17.36
CA MET A 404 23.16 -20.30 -16.03
C MET A 404 24.36 -21.24 -15.75
N ASP A 405 25.41 -21.18 -16.58
CA ASP A 405 26.65 -21.92 -16.39
C ASP A 405 27.63 -21.13 -15.51
N THR A 406 28.52 -21.86 -14.83
CA THR A 406 29.50 -21.29 -13.89
C THR A 406 30.28 -20.09 -14.45
N PRO A 407 30.84 -20.13 -15.68
CA PRO A 407 31.51 -18.98 -16.28
C PRO A 407 30.63 -17.73 -16.39
N THR A 408 29.38 -17.88 -16.82
CA THR A 408 28.47 -16.74 -17.00
C THR A 408 28.03 -16.17 -15.67
N CYS A 409 27.64 -17.02 -14.70
CA CYS A 409 27.27 -16.59 -13.36
C CYS A 409 28.41 -15.88 -12.63
N ALA A 410 29.64 -16.39 -12.74
CA ALA A 410 30.83 -15.75 -12.17
C ALA A 410 31.08 -14.37 -12.81
N LYS A 411 30.96 -14.24 -14.14
CA LYS A 411 31.09 -12.97 -14.85
C LYS A 411 30.01 -11.95 -14.45
N LEU A 412 28.77 -12.38 -14.25
CA LEU A 412 27.68 -11.51 -13.77
C LEU A 412 28.01 -10.91 -12.40
N LEU A 413 28.49 -11.72 -11.46
CA LEU A 413 28.90 -11.25 -10.12
C LEU A 413 30.18 -10.41 -10.16
N GLU A 414 31.13 -10.73 -11.03
CA GLU A 414 32.33 -9.91 -11.24
C GLU A 414 31.98 -8.53 -11.81
N ALA A 415 31.10 -8.50 -12.82
CA ALA A 415 30.58 -7.27 -13.39
C ALA A 415 29.86 -6.44 -12.33
N PHE A 416 29.05 -7.08 -11.48
CA PHE A 416 28.37 -6.40 -10.37
C PHE A 416 29.36 -5.71 -9.42
N LYS A 417 30.38 -6.42 -8.94
CA LYS A 417 31.47 -5.84 -8.12
C LYS A 417 32.20 -4.71 -8.85
N LYS A 418 32.31 -4.79 -10.18
CA LYS A 418 32.87 -3.72 -11.02
C LYS A 418 32.01 -2.46 -11.01
N TYR A 419 30.72 -2.60 -11.30
CA TYR A 419 29.76 -1.51 -11.23
C TYR A 419 29.71 -0.86 -9.85
N MET A 420 29.77 -1.64 -8.76
CA MET A 420 29.78 -1.07 -7.41
C MET A 420 30.98 -0.14 -7.16
N LYS A 421 32.14 -0.38 -7.78
CA LYS A 421 33.27 0.57 -7.73
C LYS A 421 33.00 1.84 -8.53
N TRP A 422 32.26 1.75 -9.63
CA TRP A 422 31.88 2.90 -10.45
C TRP A 422 30.79 3.75 -9.80
N HIS A 423 30.07 3.20 -8.82
CA HIS A 423 29.23 3.94 -7.87
C HIS A 423 30.00 4.50 -6.67
N ASP A 424 31.33 4.64 -6.79
CA ASP A 424 32.22 5.19 -5.77
C ASP A 424 32.39 4.34 -4.49
N TYR A 425 31.93 3.07 -4.47
CA TYR A 425 32.18 2.18 -3.33
C TYR A 425 33.57 1.56 -3.36
N ALA A 426 34.38 1.84 -2.32
CA ALA A 426 35.75 1.36 -2.19
C ALA A 426 35.83 -0.16 -2.10
N ARG A 427 36.79 -0.76 -2.83
CA ARG A 427 37.07 -2.23 -2.80
C ARG A 427 38.16 -2.63 -1.79
N PHE A 428 38.71 -1.66 -1.07
CA PHE A 428 39.66 -1.88 0.02
C PHE A 428 38.98 -1.51 1.33
N SER A 429 39.54 -1.96 2.46
CA SER A 429 39.04 -1.59 3.78
C SER A 429 39.72 -0.33 4.29
N TRP A 430 38.96 0.53 4.97
CA TRP A 430 39.47 1.70 5.69
C TRP A 430 39.93 1.35 7.12
N ILE A 431 39.42 0.25 7.66
CA ILE A 431 39.71 -0.22 9.02
C ILE A 431 41.01 -1.03 8.96
N THR A 432 41.97 -0.67 9.80
CA THR A 432 43.31 -1.29 9.80
C THR A 432 43.60 -2.07 11.08
N GLU A 433 42.80 -1.85 12.13
CA GLU A 433 42.94 -2.43 13.45
C GLU A 433 42.65 -3.94 13.48
N PHE A 434 41.86 -4.44 12.54
CA PHE A 434 41.61 -5.87 12.33
C PHE A 434 41.16 -6.15 10.88
N PRO A 435 41.24 -7.39 10.38
CA PRO A 435 40.79 -7.75 9.05
C PRO A 435 39.28 -7.45 8.89
N PHE A 436 38.96 -6.41 8.13
CA PHE A 436 37.60 -5.96 7.89
C PHE A 436 37.27 -5.94 6.39
N THR A 437 35.98 -5.96 6.08
CA THR A 437 35.48 -5.94 4.70
C THR A 437 35.62 -4.55 4.06
N SER A 438 35.32 -4.44 2.77
CA SER A 438 35.34 -3.18 2.01
C SER A 438 33.94 -2.61 1.83
N ASP A 439 33.79 -1.28 1.69
CA ASP A 439 32.49 -0.61 1.44
C ASP A 439 31.69 -1.28 0.32
N ASN A 440 32.37 -1.68 -0.76
CA ASN A 440 31.80 -2.40 -1.90
C ASN A 440 31.12 -3.71 -1.49
N LEU A 441 31.77 -4.50 -0.62
CA LEU A 441 31.26 -5.77 -0.15
C LEU A 441 30.18 -5.60 0.92
N ILE A 442 30.29 -4.60 1.78
CA ILE A 442 29.22 -4.23 2.73
C ILE A 442 27.93 -3.96 1.95
N TYR A 443 28.03 -3.11 0.93
CA TYR A 443 26.86 -2.72 0.15
C TYR A 443 26.26 -3.93 -0.59
N ILE A 444 27.09 -4.74 -1.25
CA ILE A 444 26.67 -5.99 -1.92
C ILE A 444 25.94 -6.93 -0.96
N ASP A 445 26.47 -7.14 0.24
CA ASP A 445 25.90 -8.05 1.23
C ASP A 445 24.53 -7.53 1.72
N THR A 446 24.42 -6.22 1.97
CA THR A 446 23.17 -5.58 2.43
C THR A 446 22.09 -5.45 1.35
N LEU A 447 22.43 -5.66 0.08
CA LEU A 447 21.46 -5.62 -1.03
C LEU A 447 20.65 -6.92 -1.16
N ALA A 448 21.14 -8.03 -0.60
CA ALA A 448 20.41 -9.29 -0.63
C ALA A 448 19.21 -9.22 0.32
N ASP A 449 18.01 -9.44 -0.20
CA ASP A 449 16.80 -9.44 0.62
C ASP A 449 16.82 -10.66 1.55
N ILE A 450 16.48 -10.44 2.82
CA ILE A 450 16.21 -11.50 3.78
C ILE A 450 14.70 -11.68 3.96
N PRO A 451 14.22 -12.86 4.38
CA PRO A 451 12.80 -13.09 4.61
C PRO A 451 12.17 -12.02 5.50
N THR A 452 11.07 -11.43 5.03
CA THR A 452 10.35 -10.38 5.74
C THR A 452 9.59 -10.95 6.95
N LYS A 453 8.95 -10.07 7.73
CA LYS A 453 8.09 -10.49 8.86
C LYS A 453 7.02 -11.50 8.45
N ILE A 454 6.50 -11.40 7.22
CA ILE A 454 5.46 -12.30 6.70
C ILE A 454 6.06 -13.67 6.38
N ASP A 455 7.19 -13.70 5.67
CA ASP A 455 7.90 -14.94 5.33
C ASP A 455 8.32 -15.68 6.60
N GLN A 456 8.92 -14.96 7.55
CA GLN A 456 9.31 -15.52 8.84
C GLN A 456 8.12 -16.06 9.63
N ARG A 457 6.95 -15.42 9.54
CA ARG A 457 5.71 -15.92 10.14
C ARG A 457 5.28 -17.24 9.49
N TRP A 458 5.40 -17.41 8.19
CA TRP A 458 5.08 -18.68 7.53
C TRP A 458 6.08 -19.78 7.88
N ILE A 459 7.39 -19.47 7.88
CA ILE A 459 8.44 -20.38 8.34
C ILE A 459 8.15 -20.84 9.79
N THR A 460 7.72 -19.93 10.65
CA THR A 460 7.34 -20.25 12.03
C THR A 460 6.05 -21.08 12.10
N LYS A 461 4.97 -20.66 11.42
CA LYS A 461 3.65 -21.33 11.43
C LYS A 461 3.73 -22.80 11.06
N TRP A 462 4.65 -23.13 10.16
CA TRP A 462 4.88 -24.50 9.69
C TRP A 462 6.02 -25.21 10.42
N GLY A 463 6.58 -24.65 11.50
CA GLY A 463 7.60 -25.34 12.30
C GLY A 463 8.93 -25.57 11.55
N LEU A 464 9.23 -24.80 10.50
CA LEU A 464 10.49 -24.96 9.75
C LEU A 464 11.72 -24.50 10.55
N TYR A 465 11.56 -23.56 11.49
CA TYR A 465 12.61 -23.26 12.48
C TYR A 465 12.83 -24.40 13.47
N GLU A 466 11.77 -25.13 13.85
CA GLU A 466 11.88 -26.33 14.69
C GLU A 466 12.59 -27.45 13.92
N LEU A 467 12.32 -27.58 12.61
CA LEU A 467 13.08 -28.46 11.73
C LEU A 467 14.57 -28.10 11.68
N LEU A 468 14.93 -26.82 11.54
CA LEU A 468 16.32 -26.35 11.58
C LEU A 468 16.98 -26.70 12.93
N SER A 469 16.29 -26.44 14.04
CA SER A 469 16.76 -26.79 15.39
C SER A 469 17.01 -28.30 15.53
N ASN A 470 16.06 -29.13 15.07
CA ASN A 470 16.19 -30.60 15.07
C ASN A 470 17.34 -31.11 14.19
N LYS A 471 17.77 -30.31 13.19
CA LYS A 471 18.94 -30.56 12.35
C LYS A 471 20.24 -30.00 12.93
N GLY A 472 20.21 -29.44 14.14
CA GLY A 472 21.37 -28.91 14.84
C GLY A 472 21.80 -27.53 14.35
N VAL A 473 20.89 -26.72 13.80
CA VAL A 473 21.11 -25.29 13.54
C VAL A 473 20.72 -24.50 14.79
N GLY A 474 21.69 -23.81 15.39
CA GLY A 474 21.52 -23.04 16.62
C GLY A 474 21.75 -21.54 16.44
N LEU A 475 21.73 -20.79 17.56
CA LEU A 475 21.95 -19.33 17.56
C LEU A 475 23.29 -18.90 16.92
N TYR A 476 24.34 -19.71 17.10
CA TYR A 476 25.69 -19.42 16.58
C TYR A 476 25.96 -20.05 15.21
N SER A 477 24.98 -20.72 14.62
CA SER A 477 25.11 -21.30 13.27
C SER A 477 25.04 -20.20 12.22
N PRO A 478 25.99 -20.13 11.25
CA PRO A 478 25.88 -19.20 10.14
C PRO A 478 24.70 -19.56 9.24
N VAL A 479 24.16 -18.57 8.51
CA VAL A 479 22.98 -18.75 7.64
C VAL A 479 23.20 -19.83 6.57
N SER A 480 24.43 -20.05 6.11
CA SER A 480 24.77 -21.14 5.18
C SER A 480 24.46 -22.54 5.73
N GLU A 481 24.42 -22.71 7.06
CA GLU A 481 24.00 -23.96 7.69
C GLU A 481 22.51 -24.25 7.48
N PHE A 482 21.69 -23.23 7.24
CA PHE A 482 20.25 -23.40 7.06
C PHE A 482 20.00 -24.25 5.82
N ARG A 483 20.70 -23.93 4.73
CA ARG A 483 20.70 -24.70 3.50
C ARG A 483 21.38 -26.07 3.66
N THR A 484 22.62 -26.08 4.15
CA THR A 484 23.46 -27.31 4.12
C THR A 484 22.96 -28.41 5.05
N LYS A 485 22.28 -28.08 6.16
CA LYS A 485 21.74 -29.07 7.10
C LYS A 485 20.29 -29.49 6.80
N ILE A 486 19.50 -28.65 6.13
CA ILE A 486 18.09 -28.96 5.83
C ILE A 486 17.90 -29.73 4.52
N ILE A 487 18.78 -29.49 3.53
CA ILE A 487 18.68 -30.13 2.22
C ILE A 487 19.26 -31.54 2.31
N GLU A 488 18.43 -32.52 1.95
CA GLU A 488 18.75 -33.94 1.89
C GLU A 488 18.84 -34.41 0.43
N ASN A 489 19.53 -35.53 0.19
CA ASN A 489 19.75 -36.05 -1.17
C ASN A 489 18.54 -36.79 -1.76
N GLN A 490 17.57 -37.20 -0.92
CA GLN A 490 16.44 -38.02 -1.35
C GLN A 490 15.14 -37.62 -0.62
N ALA A 491 14.01 -37.86 -1.29
CA ALA A 491 12.69 -37.74 -0.69
C ALA A 491 12.48 -38.83 0.37
N LYS A 492 11.84 -38.49 1.50
CA LYS A 492 11.48 -39.45 2.55
C LYS A 492 10.07 -40.02 2.42
N SER A 493 9.24 -39.43 1.55
CA SER A 493 7.86 -39.86 1.33
C SER A 493 7.48 -39.82 -0.15
N ASN A 494 6.41 -40.54 -0.49
CA ASN A 494 5.80 -40.50 -1.82
C ASN A 494 5.00 -39.22 -2.07
N ILE A 495 4.81 -38.37 -1.04
CA ILE A 495 4.12 -37.09 -1.14
C ILE A 495 5.16 -36.05 -1.53
N THR A 496 5.38 -35.91 -2.83
CA THR A 496 6.44 -35.08 -3.39
C THR A 496 5.89 -33.86 -4.12
N MET A 497 6.55 -32.71 -3.99
CA MET A 497 6.28 -31.52 -4.80
C MET A 497 7.58 -30.93 -5.34
N ASP A 498 7.61 -30.61 -6.64
CA ASP A 498 8.78 -29.99 -7.26
C ASP A 498 8.69 -28.46 -7.18
N LEU A 499 9.52 -27.87 -6.33
CA LEU A 499 9.69 -26.43 -6.11
C LEU A 499 10.96 -25.88 -6.78
N THR A 500 11.66 -26.65 -7.61
CA THR A 500 12.93 -26.21 -8.22
C THR A 500 12.77 -24.95 -9.08
N LEU A 501 11.67 -24.84 -9.84
CA LEU A 501 11.37 -23.64 -10.61
C LEU A 501 10.93 -22.48 -9.71
N PHE A 502 10.16 -22.76 -8.66
CA PHE A 502 9.72 -21.73 -7.71
C PHE A 502 10.90 -21.11 -6.98
N ALA A 503 11.81 -21.92 -6.46
CA ALA A 503 13.07 -21.49 -5.85
C ALA A 503 13.91 -20.66 -6.83
N ARG A 504 14.01 -21.07 -8.10
CA ARG A 504 14.71 -20.30 -9.14
C ARG A 504 14.07 -18.92 -9.37
N THR A 505 12.75 -18.86 -9.49
CA THR A 505 12.04 -17.57 -9.66
C THR A 505 12.13 -16.70 -8.41
N LEU A 506 12.16 -17.31 -7.22
CA LEU A 506 12.31 -16.61 -5.95
C LEU A 506 13.71 -16.00 -5.83
N GLN A 507 14.77 -16.69 -6.27
CA GLN A 507 16.13 -16.13 -6.31
C GLN A 507 16.22 -14.86 -7.16
N ALA A 508 15.48 -14.81 -8.27
CA ALA A 508 15.45 -13.65 -9.17
C ALA A 508 14.76 -12.41 -8.58
N THR A 509 14.12 -12.53 -7.42
CA THR A 509 13.60 -11.37 -6.68
C THR A 509 14.70 -10.56 -6.00
N GLY A 510 15.86 -11.18 -5.74
CA GLY A 510 16.94 -10.57 -4.95
C GLY A 510 17.15 -11.21 -3.57
N MET A 511 16.34 -12.21 -3.20
CA MET A 511 16.48 -12.90 -1.92
C MET A 511 17.82 -13.64 -1.79
N HIS A 512 18.37 -13.62 -0.58
CA HIS A 512 19.62 -14.27 -0.23
C HIS A 512 19.57 -15.79 -0.54
N PRO A 513 20.56 -16.36 -1.26
CA PRO A 513 20.49 -17.73 -1.77
C PRO A 513 20.21 -18.83 -0.74
N ASP A 514 20.79 -18.71 0.46
CA ASP A 514 20.61 -19.71 1.52
C ASP A 514 19.21 -19.71 2.15
N TRP A 515 18.41 -18.64 1.96
CA TRP A 515 17.03 -18.55 2.44
C TRP A 515 16.00 -19.06 1.43
N ILE A 516 16.37 -19.17 0.15
CA ILE A 516 15.46 -19.60 -0.92
C ILE A 516 14.78 -20.95 -0.62
N PRO A 517 15.49 -22.02 -0.22
CA PRO A 517 14.88 -23.34 -0.08
C PRO A 517 13.81 -23.39 1.01
N ILE A 518 14.09 -22.75 2.16
CA ILE A 518 13.18 -22.76 3.31
C ILE A 518 11.97 -21.85 3.07
N THR A 519 12.17 -20.67 2.45
CA THR A 519 11.08 -19.75 2.12
C THR A 519 10.17 -20.35 1.04
N ALA A 520 10.74 -20.95 -0.02
CA ALA A 520 9.96 -21.62 -1.05
C ALA A 520 9.12 -22.77 -0.47
N THR A 521 9.68 -23.53 0.48
CA THR A 521 8.96 -24.60 1.17
C THR A 521 7.85 -24.04 2.06
N ALA A 522 8.10 -22.98 2.83
CA ALA A 522 7.11 -22.34 3.70
C ALA A 522 5.90 -21.83 2.91
N GLU A 523 6.15 -21.19 1.78
CA GLU A 523 5.13 -20.65 0.88
C GLU A 523 4.29 -21.75 0.24
N ALA A 524 4.94 -22.82 -0.24
CA ALA A 524 4.24 -23.96 -0.81
C ALA A 524 3.32 -24.65 0.21
N ILE A 525 3.78 -24.84 1.45
CA ILE A 525 2.97 -25.45 2.52
C ILE A 525 1.85 -24.51 2.94
N ASN A 526 2.04 -23.18 2.89
CA ASN A 526 1.01 -22.22 3.27
C ASN A 526 -0.26 -22.33 2.42
N ALA A 527 -0.15 -22.81 1.18
CA ALA A 527 -1.30 -23.14 0.33
C ALA A 527 -2.22 -24.23 0.93
N LEU A 528 -1.72 -25.06 1.85
CA LEU A 528 -2.46 -26.17 2.49
C LEU A 528 -3.22 -25.76 3.76
N THR A 529 -3.36 -24.45 4.03
CA THR A 529 -3.95 -23.96 5.29
C THR A 529 -5.42 -24.37 5.44
N ASP A 530 -6.17 -24.40 4.35
CA ASP A 530 -7.61 -24.70 4.38
C ASP A 530 -7.85 -26.20 4.54
N GLU A 531 -7.11 -27.04 3.81
CA GLU A 531 -7.15 -28.51 3.94
C GLU A 531 -6.72 -28.94 5.34
N ARG A 532 -5.69 -28.29 5.91
CA ARG A 532 -5.28 -28.52 7.30
C ARG A 532 -6.41 -28.20 8.28
N THR A 533 -7.21 -27.17 8.02
CA THR A 533 -8.35 -26.79 8.85
C THR A 533 -9.50 -27.80 8.76
N LEU A 534 -9.75 -28.33 7.56
CA LEU A 534 -10.71 -29.41 7.35
C LEU A 534 -10.28 -30.70 8.05
N LEU A 535 -9.02 -31.11 7.84
CA LEU A 535 -8.43 -32.29 8.49
C LEU A 535 -8.51 -32.18 10.01
N ARG A 536 -8.22 -30.99 10.54
CA ARG A 536 -8.38 -30.65 11.97
C ARG A 536 -9.74 -30.97 12.53
N THR A 537 -10.77 -30.56 11.81
CA THR A 537 -12.14 -30.83 12.23
C THR A 537 -12.42 -32.32 12.25
N GLY A 538 -11.93 -33.08 11.27
CA GLY A 538 -12.09 -34.52 11.19
C GLY A 538 -11.51 -35.28 12.40
N PHE A 539 -10.24 -35.03 12.74
CA PHE A 539 -9.64 -35.72 13.88
C PHE A 539 -10.15 -35.25 15.23
N ILE A 540 -10.50 -33.97 15.38
CA ILE A 540 -11.15 -33.48 16.61
C ILE A 540 -12.48 -34.19 16.80
N ASN A 541 -13.27 -34.39 15.74
CA ASN A 541 -14.52 -35.14 15.83
C ASN A 541 -14.29 -36.60 16.22
N LEU A 542 -13.31 -37.29 15.65
CA LEU A 542 -13.00 -38.69 16.04
C LEU A 542 -12.61 -38.81 17.50
N PHE A 543 -11.82 -37.86 18.02
CA PHE A 543 -11.56 -37.76 19.44
C PHE A 543 -12.86 -37.46 20.21
N LYS A 544 -13.59 -36.41 19.84
CA LYS A 544 -14.81 -35.96 20.54
C LYS A 544 -15.86 -37.07 20.69
N GLU A 545 -16.07 -37.87 19.66
CA GLU A 545 -17.02 -39.00 19.64
C GLU A 545 -16.48 -40.28 20.32
N GLY A 546 -15.27 -40.25 20.87
CA GLY A 546 -14.69 -41.34 21.67
C GLY A 546 -13.96 -42.41 20.86
N PHE A 547 -13.68 -42.19 19.58
CA PHE A 547 -12.96 -43.16 18.75
C PHE A 547 -11.44 -43.08 18.89
N TRP A 548 -10.88 -41.96 19.38
CA TRP A 548 -9.44 -41.76 19.61
C TRP A 548 -9.11 -41.29 21.04
N ASN A 549 -7.91 -41.60 21.51
CA ASN A 549 -7.34 -41.10 22.77
C ASN A 549 -6.40 -39.90 22.54
N VAL A 550 -5.94 -39.25 23.63
CA VAL A 550 -5.08 -38.07 23.58
C VAL A 550 -3.76 -38.36 22.85
N GLU A 551 -3.15 -39.53 23.09
CA GLU A 551 -1.88 -39.91 22.44
C GLU A 551 -2.02 -40.02 20.92
N SER A 552 -3.12 -40.59 20.43
CA SER A 552 -3.40 -40.69 18.99
C SER A 552 -3.61 -39.32 18.36
N LEU A 553 -4.30 -38.42 19.07
CA LEU A 553 -4.53 -37.04 18.65
C LEU A 553 -3.22 -36.25 18.58
N GLU A 554 -2.36 -36.34 19.60
CA GLU A 554 -1.05 -35.69 19.66
C GLU A 554 -0.14 -36.17 18.52
N LYS A 555 -0.02 -37.50 18.31
CA LYS A 555 0.80 -38.06 17.22
C LYS A 555 0.40 -37.50 15.86
N LEU A 556 -0.91 -37.39 15.60
CA LEU A 556 -1.41 -36.91 14.32
C LEU A 556 -1.18 -35.40 14.15
N LEU A 557 -1.45 -34.63 15.20
CA LEU A 557 -1.20 -33.20 15.26
C LEU A 557 0.29 -32.84 15.12
N ALA A 558 1.18 -33.69 15.63
CA ALA A 558 2.63 -33.56 15.52
C ALA A 558 3.17 -33.76 14.09
N GLY A 559 2.33 -34.23 13.16
CA GLY A 559 2.64 -34.34 11.74
C GLY A 559 3.03 -35.74 11.28
N VAL A 560 2.02 -36.62 11.16
CA VAL A 560 2.18 -37.97 10.57
C VAL A 560 2.46 -37.90 9.06
N ILE A 561 2.01 -36.85 8.39
CA ILE A 561 2.15 -36.70 6.94
C ILE A 561 3.51 -36.06 6.64
N MET A 562 4.47 -36.91 6.27
CA MET A 562 5.76 -36.46 5.75
C MET A 562 5.59 -35.96 4.32
N ALA A 563 5.87 -34.68 4.06
CA ALA A 563 5.92 -34.11 2.72
C ALA A 563 7.38 -33.86 2.31
N SER A 564 7.71 -34.19 1.06
CA SER A 564 9.06 -34.07 0.51
C SER A 564 9.07 -33.03 -0.61
N PHE A 565 9.77 -31.92 -0.42
CA PHE A 565 9.82 -30.81 -1.37
C PHE A 565 11.15 -30.80 -2.10
N LYS A 566 11.12 -30.96 -3.43
CA LYS A 566 12.34 -30.85 -4.24
C LYS A 566 12.63 -29.38 -4.47
N VAL A 567 13.76 -28.89 -3.98
CA VAL A 567 14.14 -27.47 -4.01
C VAL A 567 15.41 -27.29 -4.81
N SER A 568 15.59 -26.09 -5.36
CA SER A 568 16.85 -25.65 -5.97
C SER A 568 17.45 -24.52 -5.15
N TYR A 569 18.77 -24.34 -5.27
CA TYR A 569 19.49 -23.23 -4.65
C TYR A 569 20.68 -22.86 -5.51
N PHE A 570 21.12 -21.61 -5.43
CA PHE A 570 22.34 -21.17 -6.07
C PHE A 570 23.51 -21.25 -5.08
N ASP A 571 24.53 -22.03 -5.40
CA ASP A 571 25.73 -22.11 -4.56
C ASP A 571 26.71 -21.00 -4.94
N MET A 572 26.95 -20.06 -4.02
CA MET A 572 27.84 -18.92 -4.23
C MET A 572 29.33 -19.28 -4.27
N ALA A 573 29.74 -20.45 -3.78
CA ALA A 573 31.12 -20.91 -3.83
C ALA A 573 31.41 -21.64 -5.15
N GLU A 574 30.50 -22.52 -5.57
CA GLU A 574 30.63 -23.29 -6.82
C GLU A 574 30.08 -22.55 -8.05
N MET A 575 29.36 -21.44 -7.84
CA MET A 575 28.72 -20.61 -8.86
C MET A 575 27.79 -21.41 -9.79
N LYS A 576 27.07 -22.39 -9.24
CA LYS A 576 26.16 -23.27 -9.99
C LYS A 576 24.88 -23.53 -9.21
N TRP A 577 23.84 -23.93 -9.94
CA TRP A 577 22.59 -24.37 -9.35
C TRP A 577 22.70 -25.80 -8.81
N GLY A 578 22.36 -25.96 -7.54
CA GLY A 578 22.18 -27.24 -6.87
C GLY A 578 20.70 -27.60 -6.74
N THR A 579 20.41 -28.88 -6.54
CA THR A 579 19.06 -29.37 -6.19
C THR A 579 19.14 -30.36 -5.04
N GLY A 580 18.04 -30.48 -4.30
CA GLY A 580 17.90 -31.47 -3.23
C GLY A 580 16.49 -31.48 -2.67
N TRP A 581 16.31 -32.08 -1.50
CA TRP A 581 15.00 -32.33 -0.90
C TRP A 581 14.91 -31.75 0.51
N ILE A 582 13.81 -31.06 0.81
CA ILE A 582 13.43 -30.71 2.18
C ILE A 582 12.30 -31.65 2.59
N ASN A 583 12.60 -32.51 3.55
CA ASN A 583 11.64 -33.46 4.10
C ASN A 583 11.06 -32.89 5.40
N HIS A 584 9.78 -32.53 5.38
CA HIS A 584 9.14 -31.80 6.48
C HIS A 584 7.77 -32.42 6.87
N PRO A 585 7.56 -32.75 8.15
CA PRO A 585 6.30 -33.31 8.60
C PRO A 585 5.28 -32.19 8.70
N VAL A 586 4.19 -32.27 7.94
CA VAL A 586 3.14 -31.25 7.99
C VAL A 586 2.49 -31.29 9.37
N MET A 587 2.85 -30.34 10.22
CA MET A 587 2.53 -30.35 11.65
C MET A 587 1.81 -29.08 12.11
N PHE A 588 1.18 -29.18 13.27
CA PHE A 588 0.70 -28.03 14.05
C PHE A 588 1.77 -27.60 15.05
N LEU A 589 1.81 -26.30 15.38
CA LEU A 589 2.77 -25.78 16.34
C LEU A 589 2.60 -26.45 17.71
N PRO A 590 3.67 -26.75 18.47
CA PRO A 590 3.57 -27.42 19.78
C PRO A 590 2.48 -26.85 20.71
N ALA A 591 2.43 -25.53 20.87
CA ALA A 591 1.41 -24.87 21.69
C ALA A 591 0.00 -24.96 21.06
N GLU A 592 -0.10 -24.85 19.73
CA GLU A 592 -1.36 -24.97 19.00
C GLU A 592 -1.96 -26.37 19.17
N ARG A 593 -1.12 -27.41 19.15
CA ARG A 593 -1.54 -28.80 19.40
C ARG A 593 -2.24 -28.94 20.75
N LYS A 594 -1.59 -28.45 21.81
CA LYS A 594 -2.14 -28.52 23.19
C LYS A 594 -3.45 -27.77 23.35
N LEU A 595 -3.58 -26.60 22.71
CA LEU A 595 -4.85 -25.85 22.72
C LEU A 595 -5.96 -26.59 21.98
N LEU A 596 -5.65 -27.25 20.86
CA LEU A 596 -6.63 -28.04 20.10
C LEU A 596 -7.05 -29.30 20.85
N GLU A 597 -6.12 -29.99 21.50
CA GLU A 597 -6.40 -31.14 22.36
C GLU A 597 -7.31 -30.74 23.53
N LEU A 598 -6.97 -29.65 24.22
CA LEU A 598 -7.76 -29.15 25.35
C LEU A 598 -9.18 -28.79 24.92
N ARG A 599 -9.32 -28.11 23.77
CA ARG A 599 -10.63 -27.82 23.19
C ARG A 599 -11.40 -29.11 22.88
N ALA A 600 -10.75 -30.09 22.25
CA ALA A 600 -11.39 -31.35 21.90
C ALA A 600 -11.87 -32.11 23.14
N LEU A 601 -11.11 -32.04 24.25
CA LEU A 601 -11.50 -32.58 25.56
C LEU A 601 -12.74 -31.88 26.12
N MET A 602 -12.78 -30.55 26.08
CA MET A 602 -13.95 -29.78 26.49
C MET A 602 -15.19 -30.10 25.64
N ASP A 603 -15.04 -30.18 24.32
CA ASP A 603 -16.12 -30.50 23.39
C ASP A 603 -16.66 -31.92 23.64
N ARG A 604 -15.78 -32.90 23.91
CA ARG A 604 -16.16 -34.29 24.29
C ARG A 604 -17.04 -34.29 25.54
N SER A 605 -16.58 -33.64 26.60
CA SER A 605 -17.33 -33.60 27.85
C SER A 605 -18.64 -32.83 27.72
N LEU A 606 -18.66 -31.74 26.96
CA LEU A 606 -19.85 -30.95 26.71
C LEU A 606 -20.93 -31.75 25.96
N ASP A 607 -20.58 -32.51 24.93
CA ASP A 607 -21.57 -33.24 24.15
C ASP A 607 -22.25 -34.35 24.98
N ILE A 608 -21.47 -35.12 25.75
CA ILE A 608 -22.02 -36.12 26.68
C ILE A 608 -22.95 -35.44 27.69
N LEU A 609 -22.50 -34.35 28.32
CA LEU A 609 -23.31 -33.61 29.29
C LEU A 609 -24.57 -33.03 28.66
N ARG A 610 -24.50 -32.50 27.44
CA ARG A 610 -25.63 -31.88 26.75
C ARG A 610 -26.71 -32.91 26.42
N ASP A 611 -26.33 -34.08 25.94
CA ASP A 611 -27.29 -35.11 25.56
C ASP A 611 -27.97 -35.72 26.79
N ILE A 612 -27.20 -36.01 27.85
CA ILE A 612 -27.76 -36.44 29.13
C ILE A 612 -28.65 -35.34 29.73
N ALA A 613 -28.19 -34.09 29.79
CA ALA A 613 -28.98 -33.00 30.38
C ALA A 613 -30.29 -32.75 29.63
N ARG A 614 -30.30 -32.90 28.30
CA ARG A 614 -31.52 -32.84 27.47
C ARG A 614 -32.47 -33.97 27.81
N ASP A 615 -31.97 -35.18 27.96
CA ASP A 615 -32.81 -36.34 28.26
C ASP A 615 -33.37 -36.27 29.69
N VAL A 616 -32.56 -35.87 30.67
CA VAL A 616 -33.01 -35.62 32.05
C VAL A 616 -34.04 -34.46 32.09
N ALA A 617 -33.85 -33.39 31.31
CA ALA A 617 -34.84 -32.31 31.18
C ALA A 617 -36.15 -32.79 30.56
N ARG A 618 -36.08 -33.68 29.57
CA ARG A 618 -37.25 -34.32 28.98
C ARG A 618 -37.95 -35.22 29.99
N GLY A 619 -37.20 -36.07 30.71
CA GLY A 619 -37.72 -36.94 31.77
C GLY A 619 -38.46 -36.15 32.86
N TYR A 620 -37.90 -35.01 33.29
CA TYR A 620 -38.59 -34.08 34.18
C TYR A 620 -39.88 -33.55 33.55
N SER A 621 -39.84 -33.08 32.29
CA SER A 621 -41.03 -32.56 31.60
C SER A 621 -42.13 -33.60 31.37
N GLU A 622 -41.81 -34.89 31.36
CA GLU A 622 -42.77 -35.97 31.11
C GLU A 622 -43.30 -36.66 32.38
N TRP A 623 -42.97 -36.14 33.58
CA TRP A 623 -43.26 -36.75 34.89
C TRP A 623 -42.61 -38.13 35.09
N ILE A 624 -41.41 -38.32 34.55
CA ILE A 624 -40.57 -39.51 34.82
C ILE A 624 -39.62 -39.24 35.99
N ILE A 625 -39.09 -38.00 36.06
CA ILE A 625 -38.34 -37.49 37.21
C ILE A 625 -39.30 -36.61 37.99
N ASP A 626 -39.41 -36.84 39.30
CA ASP A 626 -40.49 -36.26 40.12
C ASP A 626 -40.15 -34.86 40.62
N ASP A 627 -38.92 -34.65 41.11
CA ASP A 627 -38.53 -33.39 41.75
C ASP A 627 -37.13 -32.87 41.38
N TYR A 628 -36.84 -31.66 41.86
CA TYR A 628 -35.56 -30.97 41.61
C TYR A 628 -34.36 -31.71 42.19
N ASN A 629 -34.49 -32.36 43.35
CA ASN A 629 -33.38 -33.05 43.99
C ASN A 629 -33.00 -34.30 43.20
N GLU A 630 -33.98 -35.02 42.66
CA GLU A 630 -33.75 -36.15 41.76
C GLU A 630 -33.06 -35.70 40.45
N TYR A 631 -33.51 -34.58 39.85
CA TYR A 631 -32.85 -33.97 38.69
C TYR A 631 -31.38 -33.62 39.00
N LYS A 632 -31.15 -32.90 40.10
CA LYS A 632 -29.82 -32.47 40.54
C LYS A 632 -28.91 -33.68 40.77
N ASN A 633 -29.36 -34.67 41.54
CA ASN A 633 -28.57 -35.85 41.86
C ASN A 633 -28.20 -36.66 40.61
N THR A 634 -29.14 -36.82 39.68
CA THR A 634 -28.90 -37.56 38.43
C THR A 634 -27.82 -36.90 37.59
N LEU A 635 -27.92 -35.59 37.37
CA LEU A 635 -26.94 -34.87 36.56
C LEU A 635 -25.58 -34.72 37.27
N THR A 636 -25.58 -34.53 38.59
CA THR A 636 -24.34 -34.43 39.39
C THR A 636 -23.52 -35.71 39.32
N LYS A 637 -24.15 -36.89 39.44
CA LYS A 637 -23.44 -38.18 39.30
C LYS A 637 -22.75 -38.33 37.94
N VAL A 638 -23.41 -37.90 36.87
CA VAL A 638 -22.83 -37.95 35.52
C VAL A 638 -21.66 -36.98 35.38
N ILE A 639 -21.78 -35.77 35.95
CA ILE A 639 -20.70 -34.80 36.01
C ILE A 639 -19.48 -35.37 36.77
N ASP A 640 -19.70 -36.03 37.91
CA ASP A 640 -18.63 -36.62 38.70
C ASP A 640 -17.89 -37.74 37.96
N GLU A 641 -18.59 -38.60 37.21
CA GLU A 641 -17.96 -39.62 36.35
C GLU A 641 -17.16 -38.99 35.20
N ILE A 642 -17.67 -37.91 34.60
CA ILE A 642 -16.97 -37.19 33.53
C ILE A 642 -15.71 -36.50 34.04
N ASN A 643 -15.75 -35.91 35.23
CA ASN A 643 -14.59 -35.27 35.85
C ASN A 643 -13.41 -36.23 36.05
N LYS A 644 -13.64 -37.55 36.18
CA LYS A 644 -12.56 -38.54 36.32
C LYS A 644 -11.65 -38.57 35.09
N TYR A 645 -12.22 -38.79 33.90
CA TYR A 645 -11.41 -38.79 32.67
C TYR A 645 -11.01 -37.37 32.25
N PHE A 646 -11.84 -36.36 32.54
CA PHE A 646 -11.50 -34.97 32.20
C PHE A 646 -10.26 -34.49 32.95
N ALA A 647 -10.10 -34.85 34.23
CA ALA A 647 -8.90 -34.51 35.00
C ALA A 647 -7.65 -35.26 34.50
N GLU A 648 -7.77 -36.56 34.20
CA GLU A 648 -6.68 -37.39 33.66
C GLU A 648 -6.19 -36.88 32.30
N ASP A 649 -7.10 -36.67 31.36
CA ASP A 649 -6.77 -36.15 30.02
C ASP A 649 -6.24 -34.70 30.11
N TYR A 650 -6.76 -33.86 31.03
CA TYR A 650 -6.27 -32.49 31.24
C TYR A 650 -4.82 -32.47 31.70
N GLU A 651 -4.45 -33.33 32.65
CA GLU A 651 -3.08 -33.45 33.13
C GLU A 651 -2.14 -33.96 32.03
N ALA A 652 -2.59 -34.94 31.24
CA ALA A 652 -1.84 -35.44 30.09
C ALA A 652 -1.59 -34.37 29.01
N ILE A 653 -2.54 -33.45 28.79
CA ILE A 653 -2.44 -32.38 27.77
C ILE A 653 -1.60 -31.21 28.28
N THR A 654 -1.85 -30.75 29.50
CA THR A 654 -1.30 -29.49 30.04
C THR A 654 -0.03 -29.70 30.88
N GLY A 655 0.21 -30.91 31.36
CA GLY A 655 1.27 -31.22 32.33
C GLY A 655 0.98 -30.71 33.75
N ALA A 656 -0.24 -30.21 34.01
CA ALA A 656 -0.65 -29.69 35.31
C ALA A 656 -1.94 -30.38 35.79
N THR A 657 -2.05 -30.63 37.09
CA THR A 657 -3.26 -31.19 37.71
C THR A 657 -4.43 -30.21 37.56
N LEU A 658 -5.62 -30.71 37.20
CA LEU A 658 -6.82 -29.90 37.03
C LEU A 658 -7.18 -29.13 38.33
N PRO A 659 -7.22 -27.78 38.30
CA PRO A 659 -7.64 -26.98 39.44
C PRO A 659 -9.09 -27.26 39.88
N ASP A 660 -9.35 -27.21 41.19
CA ASP A 660 -10.68 -27.53 41.75
C ASP A 660 -11.79 -26.61 41.24
N ASP A 661 -11.47 -25.35 40.94
CA ASP A 661 -12.39 -24.35 40.39
C ASP A 661 -12.76 -24.60 38.93
N LEU A 662 -11.94 -25.34 38.19
CA LEU A 662 -12.16 -25.71 36.79
C LEU A 662 -12.85 -27.06 36.61
N LYS A 663 -13.10 -27.80 37.70
CA LYS A 663 -13.90 -29.03 37.66
C LYS A 663 -15.32 -28.71 37.21
N LEU A 664 -15.87 -29.57 36.36
CA LEU A 664 -17.26 -29.45 35.92
C LEU A 664 -18.16 -29.64 37.14
N GLN A 665 -19.16 -28.79 37.30
CA GLN A 665 -20.06 -28.86 38.46
C GLN A 665 -21.49 -28.46 38.09
N PHE A 666 -22.45 -28.98 38.85
CA PHE A 666 -23.84 -28.57 38.71
C PHE A 666 -24.04 -27.17 39.29
N VAL A 667 -24.16 -26.18 38.41
CA VAL A 667 -24.35 -24.78 38.83
C VAL A 667 -25.81 -24.53 39.19
N GLU A 668 -26.13 -24.54 40.49
CA GLU A 668 -27.51 -24.38 40.96
C GLU A 668 -28.17 -23.08 40.53
N SER A 669 -27.43 -21.97 40.52
CA SER A 669 -27.94 -20.64 40.14
C SER A 669 -28.46 -20.61 38.70
N TYR A 670 -27.94 -21.47 37.83
CA TYR A 670 -28.40 -21.64 36.45
C TYR A 670 -29.56 -22.64 36.34
N TYR A 671 -29.40 -23.84 36.89
CA TYR A 671 -30.37 -24.92 36.68
C TYR A 671 -31.68 -24.74 37.46
N LYS A 672 -31.65 -24.09 38.62
CA LYS A 672 -32.86 -23.88 39.44
C LYS A 672 -33.94 -23.06 38.71
N PRO A 673 -33.64 -21.88 38.09
CA PRO A 673 -34.63 -21.18 37.27
C PRO A 673 -34.98 -21.93 35.98
N TYR A 674 -34.03 -22.64 35.37
CA TYR A 674 -34.28 -23.45 34.16
C TYR A 674 -35.32 -24.56 34.40
N ILE A 675 -35.15 -25.34 35.47
CA ILE A 675 -36.08 -26.42 35.86
C ILE A 675 -37.46 -25.86 36.20
N LYS A 676 -37.53 -24.70 36.87
CA LYS A 676 -38.81 -24.00 37.09
C LYS A 676 -39.50 -23.62 35.77
N GLY A 677 -38.74 -23.29 34.72
CA GLY A 677 -39.27 -23.12 33.37
C GLY A 677 -39.84 -24.40 32.77
N LEU A 678 -39.23 -25.56 33.05
CA LEU A 678 -39.72 -26.88 32.59
C LEU A 678 -41.08 -27.26 33.19
N ASP A 679 -41.53 -26.64 34.29
CA ASP A 679 -42.88 -26.85 34.83
C ASP A 679 -43.98 -26.43 33.83
N VAL A 680 -43.70 -25.48 32.94
CA VAL A 680 -44.60 -25.13 31.83
C VAL A 680 -44.69 -26.30 30.85
N TYR A 681 -43.56 -26.89 30.49
CA TYR A 681 -43.51 -28.06 29.62
C TYR A 681 -44.20 -29.27 30.25
N ARG A 682 -44.07 -29.48 31.57
CA ARG A 682 -44.84 -30.52 32.30
C ARG A 682 -46.33 -30.42 32.01
N LYS A 683 -46.91 -29.23 32.19
CA LYS A 683 -48.34 -29.00 31.91
C LYS A 683 -48.68 -29.28 30.44
N VAL A 684 -47.84 -28.82 29.51
CA VAL A 684 -48.05 -29.01 28.07
C VAL A 684 -47.98 -30.49 27.67
N PHE A 685 -46.97 -31.22 28.11
CA PHE A 685 -46.79 -32.64 27.81
C PHE A 685 -47.91 -33.49 28.43
N THR A 686 -48.37 -33.18 29.66
CA THR A 686 -49.55 -33.82 30.26
C THR A 686 -50.79 -33.61 29.38
N ILE A 687 -51.07 -32.39 28.92
CA ILE A 687 -52.22 -32.11 28.04
C ILE A 687 -52.08 -32.82 26.68
N ARG A 688 -50.87 -32.83 26.09
CA ARG A 688 -50.60 -33.57 24.83
C ARG A 688 -50.89 -35.07 24.98
N ARG A 689 -50.50 -35.66 26.12
CA ARG A 689 -50.78 -37.07 26.44
C ARG A 689 -52.27 -37.33 26.60
N ILE A 690 -52.99 -36.46 27.31
CA ILE A 690 -54.47 -36.52 27.42
C ILE A 690 -55.12 -36.44 26.04
N ARG A 691 -54.68 -35.52 25.16
CA ARG A 691 -55.19 -35.43 23.77
C ARG A 691 -54.95 -36.70 22.96
N TYR A 692 -53.77 -37.31 23.08
CA TYR A 692 -53.44 -38.57 22.43
C TYR A 692 -54.34 -39.73 22.91
N TRP A 693 -54.58 -39.84 24.23
CA TRP A 693 -55.51 -40.82 24.78
C TRP A 693 -56.95 -40.57 24.32
N THR A 694 -57.39 -39.31 24.35
CA THR A 694 -58.70 -38.90 23.84
C THR A 694 -58.87 -39.31 22.39
N GLN A 695 -57.88 -39.09 21.51
CA GLN A 695 -57.95 -39.50 20.10
C GLN A 695 -58.20 -41.01 19.96
N ARG A 696 -57.49 -41.83 20.74
CA ARG A 696 -57.70 -43.29 20.75
C ARG A 696 -59.09 -43.69 21.26
N TRP A 697 -59.59 -43.04 22.31
CA TRP A 697 -60.90 -43.35 22.89
C TRP A 697 -62.08 -42.81 22.06
N LEU A 698 -61.92 -41.68 21.37
CA LEU A 698 -62.96 -41.05 20.57
C LEU A 698 -63.49 -42.01 19.50
N GLY A 699 -62.61 -42.81 18.86
CA GLY A 699 -63.00 -43.83 17.89
C GLY A 699 -63.87 -44.94 18.50
N TRP A 700 -63.54 -45.40 19.72
CA TRP A 700 -64.33 -46.39 20.45
C TRP A 700 -65.68 -45.83 20.92
N VAL A 701 -65.73 -44.56 21.33
CA VAL A 701 -66.97 -43.89 21.74
C VAL A 701 -67.89 -43.66 20.54
N MET A 702 -67.36 -43.24 19.39
CA MET A 702 -68.13 -43.09 18.15
C MET A 702 -68.78 -44.41 17.72
N TYR A 703 -68.07 -45.55 17.85
CA TYR A 703 -68.62 -46.87 17.58
C TYR A 703 -69.82 -47.20 18.49
N ARG A 704 -69.74 -46.91 19.80
CA ARG A 704 -70.83 -47.18 20.76
C ARG A 704 -72.03 -46.26 20.57
N VAL A 705 -71.81 -45.00 20.17
CA VAL A 705 -72.90 -44.07 19.79
C VAL A 705 -73.65 -44.57 18.55
N GLY A 706 -72.94 -45.18 17.59
CA GLY A 706 -73.55 -45.81 16.40
C GLY A 706 -74.47 -47.00 16.71
N THR A 707 -74.30 -47.66 17.87
CA THR A 707 -75.15 -48.79 18.30
C THR A 707 -76.42 -48.37 19.07
N GLY A 708 -76.68 -47.06 19.22
CA GLY A 708 -77.94 -46.55 19.80
C GLY A 708 -78.09 -46.69 21.33
N VAL A 709 -77.04 -47.12 22.04
CA VAL A 709 -77.04 -47.32 23.51
C VAL A 709 -76.89 -46.01 24.30
N VAL A 710 -76.43 -44.94 23.65
CA VAL A 710 -76.03 -43.68 24.28
C VAL A 710 -77.10 -42.61 24.08
N LYS A 711 -77.53 -41.93 25.14
CA LYS A 711 -78.54 -40.85 25.05
C LYS A 711 -77.89 -39.54 24.59
N LYS A 712 -78.70 -38.58 24.15
CA LYS A 712 -78.20 -37.28 23.68
C LYS A 712 -77.52 -36.50 24.81
N GLU A 713 -77.99 -36.66 26.03
CA GLU A 713 -77.43 -36.02 27.23
C GLU A 713 -76.02 -36.55 27.55
N ASP A 714 -75.80 -37.85 27.40
CA ASP A 714 -74.50 -38.50 27.65
C ASP A 714 -73.41 -38.00 26.68
N ILE A 715 -73.78 -37.69 25.43
CA ILE A 715 -72.88 -37.11 24.41
C ILE A 715 -72.45 -35.68 24.81
N GLN A 716 -73.36 -34.89 25.38
CA GLN A 716 -73.07 -33.54 25.84
C GLN A 716 -72.18 -33.53 27.08
N GLU A 717 -72.41 -34.44 28.02
CA GLU A 717 -71.58 -34.59 29.21
C GLU A 717 -70.16 -35.05 28.85
N PHE A 718 -70.04 -36.08 28.00
CA PHE A 718 -68.76 -36.61 27.53
C PHE A 718 -67.95 -35.55 26.76
N SER A 719 -68.56 -34.88 25.78
CA SER A 719 -67.88 -33.83 25.00
C SER A 719 -67.44 -32.65 25.89
N THR A 720 -68.18 -32.33 26.94
CA THR A 720 -67.82 -31.30 27.91
C THR A 720 -66.65 -31.71 28.81
N TYR A 721 -66.64 -32.95 29.28
CA TYR A 721 -65.53 -33.50 30.07
C TYR A 721 -64.23 -33.52 29.26
N VAL A 722 -64.29 -34.05 28.03
CA VAL A 722 -63.13 -34.11 27.13
C VAL A 722 -62.63 -32.71 26.79
N ALA A 723 -63.51 -31.76 26.46
CA ALA A 723 -63.11 -30.39 26.15
C ALA A 723 -62.39 -29.71 27.33
N LYS A 724 -62.84 -29.95 28.57
CA LYS A 724 -62.23 -29.37 29.78
C LYS A 724 -60.79 -29.82 29.99
N TYR A 725 -60.54 -31.14 29.96
CA TYR A 725 -59.24 -31.70 30.31
C TYR A 725 -58.26 -31.78 29.13
N ALA A 726 -58.76 -32.01 27.91
CA ALA A 726 -57.95 -31.96 26.70
C ALA A 726 -57.72 -30.53 26.18
N LYS A 727 -58.34 -29.52 26.82
CA LYS A 727 -58.27 -28.09 26.45
C LYS A 727 -58.63 -27.89 24.97
N LEU A 728 -59.75 -28.43 24.53
CA LEU A 728 -60.25 -28.24 23.15
C LEU A 728 -60.85 -26.83 23.00
N THR A 729 -60.76 -26.27 21.79
CA THR A 729 -61.40 -24.98 21.49
C THR A 729 -62.92 -25.11 21.43
N PRO A 730 -63.68 -24.01 21.55
CA PRO A 730 -65.13 -24.02 21.39
C PRO A 730 -65.58 -24.65 20.05
N ASP A 731 -64.88 -24.32 18.96
CA ASP A 731 -65.19 -24.82 17.62
C ASP A 731 -64.91 -26.33 17.49
N GLU A 732 -63.78 -26.80 18.06
CA GLU A 732 -63.45 -28.23 18.10
C GLU A 732 -64.50 -29.03 18.88
N LYS A 733 -64.95 -28.51 20.03
CA LYS A 733 -66.04 -29.12 20.81
C LYS A 733 -67.34 -29.19 19.99
N GLN A 734 -67.71 -28.08 19.34
CA GLN A 734 -68.92 -27.99 18.53
C GLN A 734 -68.89 -28.97 17.34
N PHE A 735 -67.74 -29.08 16.68
CA PHE A 735 -67.55 -30.03 15.58
C PHE A 735 -67.71 -31.48 16.05
N ILE A 736 -67.02 -31.89 17.13
CA ILE A 736 -67.12 -33.26 17.67
C ILE A 736 -68.56 -33.58 18.09
N GLN A 737 -69.23 -32.65 18.79
CA GLN A 737 -70.63 -32.82 19.17
C GLN A 737 -71.53 -32.96 17.93
N GLY A 738 -71.34 -32.12 16.92
CA GLY A 738 -72.12 -32.18 15.68
C GLY A 738 -71.92 -33.45 14.86
N VAL A 739 -70.75 -34.08 14.92
CA VAL A 739 -70.49 -35.39 14.31
C VAL A 739 -71.22 -36.51 15.08
N LEU A 740 -71.12 -36.52 16.41
CA LEU A 740 -71.76 -37.53 17.26
C LEU A 740 -73.30 -37.50 17.15
N GLU A 741 -73.91 -36.31 17.10
CA GLU A 741 -75.36 -36.14 16.93
C GLU A 741 -75.87 -36.67 15.57
N ARG A 742 -75.10 -36.45 14.49
CA ARG A 742 -75.45 -36.96 13.15
C ARG A 742 -75.37 -38.48 13.07
N LEU A 743 -74.38 -39.10 13.74
CA LEU A 743 -74.25 -40.55 13.83
C LEU A 743 -75.43 -41.18 14.60
N MET A 744 -75.89 -40.55 15.69
CA MET A 744 -77.06 -41.00 16.45
C MET A 744 -78.35 -41.00 15.61
N GLY A 745 -78.54 -40.00 14.74
CA GLY A 745 -79.70 -39.92 13.84
C GLY A 745 -79.77 -41.01 12.77
N ILE A 746 -78.62 -41.60 12.40
CA ILE A 746 -78.53 -42.73 11.47
C ILE A 746 -78.90 -44.04 12.20
N ALA A 747 -78.39 -44.23 13.43
CA ALA A 747 -78.62 -45.41 14.25
C ALA A 747 -80.10 -45.65 14.61
N LEU A 748 -80.88 -44.59 14.87
CA LEU A 748 -82.32 -44.69 15.19
C LEU A 748 -83.15 -45.34 14.07
N ARG A 749 -82.70 -45.29 12.80
CA ARG A 749 -83.37 -45.96 11.67
C ARG A 749 -83.12 -47.47 11.65
N GLU A 750 -82.03 -47.95 12.22
CA GLU A 750 -81.70 -49.38 12.24
C GLU A 750 -82.58 -50.18 13.20
N TYR A 751 -83.12 -49.54 14.25
CA TYR A 751 -83.95 -50.20 15.28
C TYR A 751 -85.39 -50.53 14.87
N ILE A 752 -85.93 -49.96 13.79
CA ILE A 752 -87.27 -50.33 13.27
C ILE A 752 -87.14 -51.65 12.50
N PRO A 753 -87.89 -52.74 12.79
CA PRO A 753 -87.71 -54.00 12.07
C PRO A 753 -87.82 -53.84 10.54
N THR A 754 -86.90 -54.42 9.78
CA THR A 754 -87.01 -54.50 8.32
C THR A 754 -88.12 -55.47 7.90
N PRO A 755 -88.65 -55.41 6.66
CA PRO A 755 -89.63 -56.39 6.17
C PRO A 755 -89.18 -57.86 6.32
N SER A 756 -87.88 -58.14 6.18
CA SER A 756 -87.29 -59.45 6.43
C SER A 756 -87.17 -59.79 7.92
N GLN A 757 -86.90 -58.82 8.80
CA GLN A 757 -86.95 -59.02 10.25
C GLN A 757 -88.39 -59.23 10.75
N LEU A 758 -89.37 -58.51 10.21
CA LEU A 758 -90.81 -58.75 10.45
C LEU A 758 -91.22 -60.16 10.03
N ALA A 759 -90.73 -60.63 8.87
CA ALA A 759 -90.95 -61.99 8.40
C ALA A 759 -90.28 -63.05 9.27
N THR A 760 -89.28 -62.68 10.08
CA THR A 760 -88.62 -63.59 11.04
C THR A 760 -89.35 -63.56 12.38
N LEU A 761 -89.80 -62.39 12.81
CA LEU A 761 -90.62 -62.24 14.01
C LEU A 761 -91.98 -62.92 13.85
N SER A 762 -92.54 -62.97 12.63
CA SER A 762 -93.77 -63.71 12.34
C SER A 762 -93.63 -65.23 12.44
N GLU A 763 -92.40 -65.77 12.52
CA GLU A 763 -92.16 -67.19 12.81
C GLU A 763 -92.48 -67.54 14.28
N TYR A 764 -92.33 -66.57 15.19
CA TYR A 764 -92.46 -66.79 16.63
C TYR A 764 -93.65 -66.04 17.26
N LEU A 765 -94.21 -65.03 16.58
CA LEU A 765 -95.26 -64.14 17.11
C LEU A 765 -96.35 -63.86 16.07
N VAL A 766 -97.61 -63.71 16.51
CA VAL A 766 -98.72 -63.29 15.63
C VAL A 766 -98.69 -61.77 15.46
N ILE A 767 -98.29 -61.29 14.29
CA ILE A 767 -98.17 -59.86 13.97
C ILE A 767 -99.41 -59.41 13.18
N SER A 768 -100.08 -58.34 13.63
CA SER A 768 -101.28 -57.82 12.96
C SER A 768 -100.94 -57.09 11.65
N LYS A 769 -101.88 -57.13 10.69
CA LYS A 769 -101.72 -56.46 9.38
C LYS A 769 -101.49 -54.95 9.49
N GLU A 770 -102.09 -54.28 10.48
CA GLU A 770 -101.88 -52.85 10.74
C GLU A 770 -100.44 -52.54 11.15
N MET A 771 -99.82 -53.39 11.96
CA MET A 771 -98.45 -53.19 12.43
C MET A 771 -97.43 -53.38 11.28
N ILE A 772 -97.68 -54.33 10.38
CA ILE A 772 -96.87 -54.56 9.18
C ILE A 772 -96.90 -53.32 8.27
N ASN A 773 -98.08 -52.73 8.07
CA ASN A 773 -98.22 -51.55 7.22
C ASN A 773 -97.52 -50.30 7.81
N LYS A 774 -97.61 -50.07 9.12
CA LYS A 774 -96.87 -48.98 9.79
C LYS A 774 -95.36 -49.10 9.63
N VAL A 775 -94.82 -50.32 9.67
CA VAL A 775 -93.38 -50.55 9.46
C VAL A 775 -92.98 -50.31 8.00
N PHE A 776 -93.82 -50.67 7.03
CA PHE A 776 -93.57 -50.38 5.62
C PHE A 776 -93.55 -48.88 5.30
N GLU A 777 -94.42 -48.09 5.93
CA GLU A 777 -94.40 -46.63 5.81
C GLU A 777 -93.14 -46.02 6.45
N ALA A 778 -92.81 -46.43 7.68
CA ALA A 778 -91.63 -45.91 8.39
C ALA A 778 -90.30 -46.25 7.69
N ARG A 779 -90.23 -47.42 7.02
CA ARG A 779 -89.08 -47.86 6.22
C ARG A 779 -89.17 -47.43 4.74
N ARG A 780 -90.23 -46.73 4.32
CA ARG A 780 -90.48 -46.25 2.94
C ARG A 780 -90.43 -47.35 1.88
N VAL A 781 -91.10 -48.49 2.14
CA VAL A 781 -91.21 -49.59 1.18
C VAL A 781 -92.14 -49.18 0.02
N PRO A 782 -91.71 -49.29 -1.27
CA PRO A 782 -92.52 -48.90 -2.43
C PRO A 782 -93.83 -49.70 -2.53
N GLU A 783 -94.91 -49.09 -3.02
CA GLU A 783 -96.26 -49.68 -3.00
C GLU A 783 -96.37 -51.01 -3.75
N GLU A 784 -95.72 -51.13 -4.90
CA GLU A 784 -95.71 -52.35 -5.74
C GLU A 784 -95.19 -53.58 -4.97
N TRP A 785 -94.30 -53.37 -4.01
CA TRP A 785 -93.65 -54.44 -3.26
C TRP A 785 -94.37 -54.81 -1.97
N ARG A 786 -95.32 -53.99 -1.49
CA ARG A 786 -96.00 -54.22 -0.21
C ARG A 786 -96.83 -55.51 -0.21
N ALA A 787 -97.52 -55.80 -1.32
CA ALA A 787 -98.29 -57.03 -1.48
C ALA A 787 -97.41 -58.29 -1.48
N ILE A 788 -96.23 -58.20 -2.10
CA ILE A 788 -95.24 -59.29 -2.14
C ILE A 788 -94.69 -59.56 -0.74
N TRP A 789 -94.32 -58.50 0.00
CA TRP A 789 -93.81 -58.64 1.36
C TRP A 789 -94.86 -59.18 2.34
N GLN A 790 -96.13 -58.78 2.22
CA GLN A 790 -97.21 -59.36 3.03
C GLN A 790 -97.37 -60.87 2.80
N ARG A 791 -97.28 -61.31 1.54
CA ARG A 791 -97.34 -62.74 1.19
C ARG A 791 -96.12 -63.50 1.70
N TYR A 792 -94.93 -62.90 1.62
CA TYR A 792 -93.68 -63.47 2.14
C TYR A 792 -93.70 -63.63 3.68
N ILE A 793 -94.14 -62.60 4.41
CA ILE A 793 -94.24 -62.64 5.88
C ILE A 793 -95.22 -63.73 6.35
N ALA A 794 -96.28 -64.00 5.58
CA ALA A 794 -97.27 -65.03 5.89
C ALA A 794 -96.82 -66.47 5.57
N VAL A 795 -96.04 -66.68 4.50
CA VAL A 795 -95.61 -68.02 4.03
C VAL A 795 -94.33 -68.50 4.70
N ARG A 796 -93.42 -67.58 5.07
CA ARG A 796 -92.08 -67.91 5.55
C ARG A 796 -92.01 -68.82 6.78
N PRO A 797 -92.81 -68.64 7.85
CA PRO A 797 -92.77 -69.51 9.04
C PRO A 797 -92.91 -70.99 8.69
N ILE A 798 -93.79 -71.30 7.74
CA ILE A 798 -94.14 -72.67 7.39
C ILE A 798 -93.11 -73.26 6.41
N LYS A 799 -92.59 -72.45 5.46
CA LYS A 799 -91.60 -72.91 4.47
C LYS A 799 -90.20 -73.13 5.10
N THR A 800 -89.81 -72.33 6.10
CA THR A 800 -88.50 -72.45 6.78
C THR A 800 -88.41 -73.76 7.59
N ASP A 801 -89.42 -74.07 8.39
CA ASP A 801 -89.43 -75.28 9.23
C ASP A 801 -89.46 -76.56 8.40
N PHE A 802 -90.23 -76.56 7.30
CA PHE A 802 -90.28 -77.69 6.37
C PHE A 802 -88.96 -77.88 5.60
N LYS A 803 -88.25 -76.80 5.26
CA LYS A 803 -86.89 -76.87 4.67
C LYS A 803 -85.86 -77.42 5.65
N SER A 804 -85.98 -77.09 6.94
CA SER A 804 -85.12 -77.62 7.99
C SER A 804 -85.32 -79.12 8.15
N LEU A 805 -86.58 -79.58 8.16
CA LEU A 805 -86.96 -81.00 8.15
C LEU A 805 -86.31 -81.75 6.97
N LEU A 806 -86.40 -81.21 5.75
CA LEU A 806 -85.75 -81.79 4.55
C LEU A 806 -84.21 -81.79 4.65
N THR A 807 -83.59 -80.77 5.26
CA THR A 807 -82.13 -80.69 5.41
C THR A 807 -81.61 -81.68 6.45
N VAL A 808 -82.35 -81.89 7.55
CA VAL A 808 -82.03 -82.88 8.58
C VAL A 808 -82.26 -84.29 8.05
N ALA A 809 -83.35 -84.54 7.33
CA ALA A 809 -83.59 -85.81 6.64
C ALA A 809 -82.47 -86.13 5.62
N ARG A 810 -82.00 -85.13 4.85
CA ARG A 810 -80.86 -85.26 3.93
C ARG A 810 -79.55 -85.65 4.64
N ARG A 811 -79.27 -85.07 5.82
CA ARG A 811 -78.11 -85.48 6.64
C ARG A 811 -78.29 -86.86 7.26
N ALA A 812 -79.50 -87.20 7.69
CA ALA A 812 -79.81 -88.51 8.23
C ALA A 812 -79.63 -89.62 7.17
N LEU A 813 -79.99 -89.36 5.91
CA LEU A 813 -79.72 -90.24 4.77
C LEU A 813 -78.20 -90.40 4.54
N ARG A 814 -77.42 -89.30 4.60
CA ARG A 814 -75.94 -89.30 4.48
C ARG A 814 -75.22 -90.14 5.54
N TYR A 815 -75.79 -90.26 6.73
CA TYR A 815 -75.21 -91.01 7.85
C TYR A 815 -75.82 -92.41 8.02
N GLY A 816 -76.70 -92.85 7.11
CA GLY A 816 -77.35 -94.17 7.15
C GLY A 816 -78.41 -94.32 8.25
N ALA A 817 -78.92 -93.22 8.78
CA ALA A 817 -79.88 -93.20 9.90
C ALA A 817 -81.36 -93.28 9.46
N ILE A 818 -81.67 -93.14 8.17
CA ILE A 818 -83.00 -93.33 7.55
C ILE A 818 -82.87 -94.05 6.20
N THR A 819 -83.97 -94.60 5.67
CA THR A 819 -83.97 -95.31 4.36
C THR A 819 -84.32 -94.36 3.20
N GLU A 820 -84.00 -94.78 1.97
CA GLU A 820 -84.29 -94.01 0.76
C GLU A 820 -85.81 -93.79 0.53
N ASP A 821 -86.64 -94.70 1.03
CA ASP A 821 -88.10 -94.59 0.94
C ASP A 821 -88.65 -93.46 1.83
N THR A 822 -88.08 -93.26 3.03
CA THR A 822 -88.47 -92.18 3.95
C THR A 822 -88.08 -90.80 3.41
N TRP A 823 -87.03 -90.72 2.58
CA TRP A 823 -86.62 -89.49 1.89
C TRP A 823 -87.60 -89.09 0.78
N LYS A 824 -88.11 -90.06 0.01
CA LYS A 824 -89.06 -89.81 -1.09
C LYS A 824 -90.44 -89.35 -0.58
N GLU A 825 -90.88 -89.84 0.57
CA GLU A 825 -92.13 -89.43 1.19
C GLU A 825 -92.10 -87.95 1.63
N LEU A 826 -91.03 -87.52 2.32
CA LEU A 826 -90.82 -86.12 2.75
C LEU A 826 -90.71 -85.13 1.59
N LEU A 827 -90.16 -85.55 0.44
CA LEU A 827 -90.12 -84.72 -0.77
C LEU A 827 -91.50 -84.48 -1.37
N SER A 828 -92.43 -85.43 -1.26
CA SER A 828 -93.79 -85.28 -1.78
C SER A 828 -94.65 -84.30 -0.96
N GLU A 829 -94.48 -84.28 0.36
CA GLU A 829 -95.17 -83.37 1.28
C GLU A 829 -94.75 -81.90 1.12
N ALA A 830 -93.54 -81.66 0.62
CA ALA A 830 -92.99 -80.31 0.39
C ALA A 830 -93.86 -79.46 -0.55
N LEU A 831 -94.53 -80.06 -1.53
CA LEU A 831 -95.35 -79.35 -2.52
C LEU A 831 -96.53 -78.58 -1.88
N ALA A 832 -97.04 -79.04 -0.74
CA ALA A 832 -98.15 -78.40 -0.03
C ALA A 832 -97.76 -77.10 0.71
N TYR A 833 -96.46 -76.86 0.95
CA TYR A 833 -95.95 -75.77 1.77
C TYR A 833 -95.18 -74.72 0.97
N GLY A 834 -95.48 -74.61 -0.32
CA GLY A 834 -94.93 -73.59 -1.22
C GLY A 834 -93.60 -73.97 -1.88
N PHE A 835 -93.30 -75.27 -1.99
CA PHE A 835 -92.22 -75.79 -2.83
C PHE A 835 -92.74 -76.17 -4.23
N THR A 836 -91.89 -75.98 -5.24
CA THR A 836 -92.18 -76.27 -6.64
C THR A 836 -91.55 -77.59 -7.09
N GLN A 837 -92.09 -78.21 -8.15
CA GLN A 837 -91.52 -79.43 -8.74
C GLN A 837 -90.04 -79.28 -9.13
N THR A 838 -89.65 -78.06 -9.51
CA THR A 838 -88.28 -77.69 -9.87
C THR A 838 -87.37 -77.58 -8.65
N GLU A 839 -87.86 -77.08 -7.50
CA GLU A 839 -87.08 -77.02 -6.25
C GLU A 839 -86.75 -78.41 -5.71
N ILE A 840 -87.66 -79.38 -5.89
CA ILE A 840 -87.43 -80.80 -5.51
C ILE A 840 -86.32 -81.42 -6.36
N GLY A 841 -86.33 -81.24 -7.69
CA GLY A 841 -85.26 -81.73 -8.57
C GLY A 841 -83.92 -81.01 -8.41
N ILE A 842 -83.92 -79.77 -7.90
CA ILE A 842 -82.68 -79.03 -7.55
C ILE A 842 -82.08 -79.58 -6.25
N LEU A 843 -82.88 -79.99 -5.27
CA LEU A 843 -82.39 -80.57 -4.02
C LEU A 843 -81.67 -81.91 -4.23
N GLU A 844 -82.12 -82.70 -5.20
CA GLU A 844 -81.44 -83.94 -5.63
C GLU A 844 -80.07 -83.64 -6.28
N ARG A 845 -80.00 -82.68 -7.21
CA ARG A 845 -78.74 -82.27 -7.86
C ARG A 845 -77.75 -81.53 -6.95
N ILE A 846 -78.25 -80.81 -5.94
CA ILE A 846 -77.41 -80.15 -4.93
C ILE A 846 -76.66 -81.20 -4.09
N ALA A 847 -77.28 -82.35 -3.80
CA ALA A 847 -76.63 -83.43 -3.06
C ALA A 847 -75.42 -84.00 -3.81
N GLU A 848 -75.49 -84.12 -5.14
CA GLU A 848 -74.37 -84.56 -5.99
C GLU A 848 -73.28 -83.48 -6.19
N LEU A 849 -73.66 -82.20 -6.27
CA LEU A 849 -72.73 -81.09 -6.52
C LEU A 849 -72.02 -80.58 -5.26
N GLU A 850 -72.62 -80.66 -4.06
CA GLU A 850 -71.99 -80.27 -2.79
C GLU A 850 -70.78 -81.15 -2.46
N GLU A 851 -70.84 -82.46 -2.76
CA GLU A 851 -69.70 -83.37 -2.61
C GLU A 851 -68.52 -82.99 -3.52
N THR A 852 -68.81 -82.37 -4.67
CA THR A 852 -67.81 -81.98 -5.68
C THR A 852 -67.21 -80.59 -5.42
N ILE A 853 -67.98 -79.65 -4.85
CA ILE A 853 -67.56 -78.25 -4.64
C ILE A 853 -66.67 -78.08 -3.40
N GLU A 854 -66.89 -78.87 -2.34
CA GLU A 854 -66.07 -78.80 -1.10
C GLU A 854 -64.61 -79.19 -1.40
N MET A 855 -64.39 -80.24 -2.20
CA MET A 855 -63.05 -80.62 -2.69
C MET A 855 -62.36 -79.53 -3.53
N PHE A 856 -63.12 -78.63 -4.16
CA PHE A 856 -62.59 -77.58 -5.04
C PHE A 856 -62.26 -76.26 -4.32
N ARG A 857 -62.98 -75.93 -3.23
CA ARG A 857 -62.89 -74.60 -2.57
C ARG A 857 -61.83 -74.50 -1.48
N GLU A 858 -61.51 -75.57 -0.75
CA GLU A 858 -60.51 -75.52 0.33
C GLU A 858 -59.07 -75.36 -0.19
N ASN A 859 -58.74 -75.83 -1.40
CA ASN A 859 -57.35 -75.88 -1.88
C ASN A 859 -56.76 -74.59 -2.52
N ARG A 860 -57.52 -73.53 -2.84
CA ARG A 860 -57.00 -72.42 -3.71
C ARG A 860 -56.94 -71.00 -3.15
N ARG A 861 -57.61 -70.67 -2.03
CA ARG A 861 -57.75 -69.26 -1.60
C ARG A 861 -56.70 -68.76 -0.61
N GLU A 862 -55.89 -69.63 -0.01
CA GLU A 862 -54.92 -69.23 1.03
C GLU A 862 -53.48 -68.95 0.54
N TYR A 863 -53.06 -69.39 -0.66
CA TYR A 863 -51.63 -69.36 -1.03
C TYR A 863 -51.21 -68.55 -2.27
N ILE A 864 -52.12 -68.04 -3.11
CA ILE A 864 -51.75 -67.44 -4.42
C ILE A 864 -51.84 -65.89 -4.39
N PRO A 865 -50.78 -65.12 -4.72
CA PRO A 865 -50.79 -63.64 -4.68
C PRO A 865 -51.70 -62.98 -5.75
N THR A 866 -51.96 -61.67 -5.65
CA THR A 866 -52.67 -60.87 -6.67
C THR A 866 -51.69 -60.30 -7.72
N PRO A 867 -52.13 -59.90 -8.94
CA PRO A 867 -51.25 -59.28 -9.95
C PRO A 867 -50.43 -58.09 -9.42
N TYR A 868 -51.04 -57.23 -8.60
CA TYR A 868 -50.36 -56.10 -7.97
C TYR A 868 -49.34 -56.53 -6.89
N SER A 869 -49.67 -57.58 -6.14
CA SER A 869 -48.74 -58.18 -5.17
C SER A 869 -47.56 -58.84 -5.90
N LEU A 870 -47.82 -59.54 -7.01
CA LEU A 870 -46.80 -60.12 -7.87
C LEU A 870 -45.85 -59.06 -8.44
N ALA A 871 -46.40 -57.95 -8.95
CA ALA A 871 -45.60 -56.81 -9.43
C ALA A 871 -44.65 -56.25 -8.36
N THR A 872 -45.11 -56.18 -7.11
CA THR A 872 -44.32 -55.71 -5.98
C THR A 872 -43.27 -56.73 -5.56
N ILE A 873 -43.59 -58.03 -5.63
CA ILE A 873 -42.62 -59.10 -5.36
C ILE A 873 -41.53 -59.12 -6.44
N CYS A 874 -41.88 -58.94 -7.72
CA CYS A 874 -40.93 -58.90 -8.84
C CYS A 874 -39.90 -57.76 -8.75
N GLU A 875 -40.21 -56.68 -8.04
CA GLU A 875 -39.29 -55.56 -7.79
C GLU A 875 -38.07 -56.01 -6.97
N TYR A 876 -38.27 -56.91 -6.00
CA TYR A 876 -37.22 -57.44 -5.12
C TYR A 876 -36.74 -58.84 -5.53
N ILE A 877 -37.61 -59.63 -6.16
CA ILE A 877 -37.37 -61.03 -6.53
C ILE A 877 -37.79 -61.24 -7.99
N PRO A 878 -36.89 -61.02 -8.97
CA PRO A 878 -37.21 -61.14 -10.39
C PRO A 878 -37.75 -62.52 -10.81
N LYS A 879 -37.35 -63.58 -10.10
CA LYS A 879 -37.80 -64.96 -10.35
C LYS A 879 -39.32 -65.14 -10.17
N ALA A 880 -39.98 -64.29 -9.38
CA ALA A 880 -41.43 -64.34 -9.20
C ALA A 880 -42.21 -64.17 -10.52
N ARG A 881 -41.58 -63.63 -11.55
CA ARG A 881 -42.11 -63.51 -12.91
C ARG A 881 -42.51 -64.85 -13.54
N GLU A 882 -41.85 -65.96 -13.19
CA GLU A 882 -42.19 -67.30 -13.70
C GLU A 882 -43.63 -67.71 -13.32
N PHE A 883 -44.18 -67.14 -12.26
CA PHE A 883 -45.54 -67.43 -11.77
C PHE A 883 -46.61 -66.51 -12.36
N PHE A 884 -46.29 -65.68 -13.36
CA PHE A 884 -47.23 -64.73 -13.97
C PHE A 884 -48.48 -65.44 -14.51
N ASP A 885 -48.31 -66.45 -15.36
CA ASP A 885 -49.43 -67.18 -15.96
C ASP A 885 -50.28 -67.91 -14.91
N GLU A 886 -49.63 -68.45 -13.87
CA GLU A 886 -50.30 -69.13 -12.77
C GLU A 886 -51.17 -68.17 -11.95
N VAL A 887 -50.65 -66.97 -11.65
CA VAL A 887 -51.38 -65.92 -10.94
C VAL A 887 -52.53 -65.37 -11.79
N MET A 888 -52.31 -65.10 -13.09
CA MET A 888 -53.37 -64.60 -13.98
C MET A 888 -54.50 -65.62 -14.17
N LYS A 889 -54.15 -66.91 -14.32
CA LYS A 889 -55.10 -68.01 -14.45
C LYS A 889 -55.86 -68.27 -13.15
N ALA A 890 -55.16 -68.29 -12.01
CA ALA A 890 -55.75 -68.51 -10.70
C ALA A 890 -56.68 -67.36 -10.27
N ARG A 891 -56.39 -66.12 -10.68
CA ARG A 891 -57.20 -64.92 -10.38
C ARG A 891 -58.23 -64.58 -11.47
N HIS A 892 -58.30 -65.37 -12.54
CA HIS A 892 -59.24 -65.22 -13.64
C HIS A 892 -59.17 -63.82 -14.31
N VAL A 893 -57.96 -63.30 -14.51
CA VAL A 893 -57.76 -62.02 -15.19
C VAL A 893 -58.11 -62.18 -16.68
N PRO A 894 -58.96 -61.31 -17.27
CA PRO A 894 -59.34 -61.42 -18.68
C PRO A 894 -58.13 -61.35 -19.61
N LYS A 895 -58.13 -62.15 -20.69
CA LYS A 895 -56.99 -62.27 -21.63
C LYS A 895 -56.54 -60.93 -22.21
N GLU A 896 -57.46 -59.99 -22.43
CA GLU A 896 -57.18 -58.65 -22.97
C GLU A 896 -56.29 -57.81 -22.04
N TRP A 897 -56.36 -58.05 -20.73
CA TRP A 897 -55.62 -57.29 -19.73
C TRP A 897 -54.30 -57.95 -19.34
N GLN A 898 -54.09 -59.23 -19.65
CA GLN A 898 -52.87 -59.95 -19.31
C GLN A 898 -51.61 -59.34 -19.96
N PRO A 899 -51.60 -58.95 -21.26
CA PRO A 899 -50.44 -58.30 -21.86
C PRO A 899 -50.06 -56.98 -21.16
N ILE A 900 -51.06 -56.18 -20.79
CA ILE A 900 -50.86 -54.90 -20.08
C ILE A 900 -50.24 -55.15 -18.70
N TRP A 901 -50.71 -56.18 -17.98
CA TRP A 901 -50.13 -56.56 -16.70
C TRP A 901 -48.70 -57.11 -16.83
N ALA A 902 -48.38 -57.81 -17.92
CA ALA A 902 -47.02 -58.29 -18.18
C ALA A 902 -46.07 -57.09 -18.41
N GLU A 903 -46.45 -56.14 -19.25
CA GLU A 903 -45.66 -54.92 -19.49
C GLU A 903 -45.48 -54.09 -18.22
N TYR A 904 -46.54 -53.95 -17.41
CA TYR A 904 -46.47 -53.22 -16.14
C TYR A 904 -45.53 -53.88 -15.13
N ILE A 905 -45.56 -55.21 -15.01
CA ILE A 905 -44.67 -55.96 -14.11
C ILE A 905 -43.22 -55.88 -14.58
N ASP A 906 -42.97 -55.79 -15.88
CA ASP A 906 -41.63 -55.67 -16.47
C ASP A 906 -41.01 -54.28 -16.31
N LEU A 907 -41.80 -53.22 -16.46
CA LEU A 907 -41.30 -51.85 -16.36
C LEU A 907 -41.03 -51.43 -14.91
N ARG A 908 -41.79 -51.96 -13.95
CA ARG A 908 -41.78 -51.51 -12.55
C ARG A 908 -40.41 -51.62 -11.85
N PRO A 909 -39.59 -52.68 -12.02
CA PRO A 909 -38.26 -52.74 -11.40
C PRO A 909 -37.25 -51.73 -11.98
N ILE A 910 -37.40 -51.34 -13.25
CA ILE A 910 -36.39 -50.56 -13.99
C ILE A 910 -36.69 -49.06 -13.99
N ILE A 911 -37.96 -48.67 -13.86
CA ILE A 911 -38.41 -47.28 -13.99
C ILE A 911 -37.74 -46.32 -12.98
N SER A 912 -37.39 -46.81 -11.78
CA SER A 912 -36.66 -46.03 -10.77
C SER A 912 -35.25 -45.65 -11.23
N GLU A 913 -34.52 -46.62 -11.81
CA GLU A 913 -33.16 -46.36 -12.34
C GLU A 913 -33.20 -45.48 -13.60
N VAL A 914 -34.22 -45.63 -14.44
CA VAL A 914 -34.43 -44.76 -15.61
C VAL A 914 -34.66 -43.31 -15.16
N ARG A 915 -35.50 -43.06 -14.15
CA ARG A 915 -35.72 -41.71 -13.60
C ARG A 915 -34.44 -41.09 -13.06
N LYS A 916 -33.63 -41.90 -12.36
CA LYS A 916 -32.34 -41.48 -11.81
C LYS A 916 -31.32 -41.17 -12.92
N MET A 917 -31.30 -41.96 -13.99
CA MET A 917 -30.46 -41.71 -15.17
C MET A 917 -30.84 -40.40 -15.85
N VAL A 918 -32.13 -40.14 -16.06
CA VAL A 918 -32.59 -38.90 -16.70
C VAL A 918 -32.25 -37.67 -15.86
N SER A 919 -32.47 -37.73 -14.54
CA SER A 919 -32.09 -36.65 -13.64
C SER A 919 -30.58 -36.34 -13.70
N ARG A 920 -29.72 -37.36 -13.79
CA ARG A 920 -28.27 -37.16 -13.95
C ARG A 920 -27.91 -36.54 -15.31
N ALA A 921 -28.59 -36.96 -16.38
CA ALA A 921 -28.38 -36.40 -17.71
C ALA A 921 -28.84 -34.94 -17.78
N GLU A 922 -29.96 -34.60 -17.15
CA GLU A 922 -30.43 -33.23 -16.96
C GLU A 922 -29.41 -32.39 -16.19
N ASP A 923 -28.84 -32.91 -15.10
CA ASP A 923 -27.78 -32.22 -14.37
C ASP A 923 -26.58 -31.94 -15.30
N LEU A 924 -26.05 -32.95 -15.99
CA LEU A 924 -24.93 -32.76 -16.92
C LEU A 924 -25.24 -31.72 -18.01
N TYR A 925 -26.48 -31.70 -18.52
CA TYR A 925 -26.91 -30.71 -19.51
C TYR A 925 -27.00 -29.30 -18.92
N THR A 926 -27.60 -29.15 -17.73
CA THR A 926 -27.78 -27.84 -17.06
C THR A 926 -26.45 -27.26 -16.57
N TYR A 927 -25.48 -28.10 -16.20
CA TYR A 927 -24.10 -27.73 -15.84
C TYR A 927 -23.16 -27.54 -17.03
N PHE A 928 -23.68 -27.45 -18.26
CA PHE A 928 -22.89 -27.22 -19.48
C PHE A 928 -21.86 -28.33 -19.80
N CYS A 929 -21.97 -29.50 -19.18
CA CYS A 929 -21.07 -30.64 -19.39
C CYS A 929 -21.36 -31.41 -20.68
N ILE A 930 -22.62 -31.36 -21.16
CA ILE A 930 -23.04 -31.97 -22.43
C ILE A 930 -23.84 -31.00 -23.31
N THR A 931 -23.92 -31.30 -24.61
CA THR A 931 -24.65 -30.50 -25.60
C THR A 931 -26.16 -30.79 -25.58
N LYS A 932 -26.95 -29.95 -26.24
CA LYS A 932 -28.40 -30.16 -26.39
C LYS A 932 -28.67 -31.40 -27.22
N GLU A 933 -27.86 -31.63 -28.24
CA GLU A 933 -27.92 -32.79 -29.12
C GLU A 933 -27.71 -34.08 -28.32
N ASP A 934 -26.74 -34.10 -27.41
CA ASP A 934 -26.47 -35.27 -26.56
C ASP A 934 -27.56 -35.51 -25.52
N TYR A 935 -28.11 -34.47 -24.90
CA TYR A 935 -29.26 -34.60 -24.00
C TYR A 935 -30.51 -35.09 -24.73
N MET A 936 -30.76 -34.60 -25.95
CA MET A 936 -31.87 -35.06 -26.79
C MET A 936 -31.74 -36.53 -27.19
N LYS A 937 -30.53 -37.02 -27.46
CA LYS A 937 -30.31 -38.46 -27.70
C LYS A 937 -30.73 -39.30 -26.49
N ILE A 938 -30.37 -38.86 -25.28
CA ILE A 938 -30.75 -39.55 -24.03
C ILE A 938 -32.28 -39.49 -23.80
N LEU A 939 -32.91 -38.33 -24.06
CA LEU A 939 -34.38 -38.22 -23.99
C LEU A 939 -35.09 -39.08 -25.03
N GLU A 940 -34.49 -39.31 -26.21
CA GLU A 940 -35.07 -40.20 -27.22
C GLU A 940 -34.98 -41.68 -26.80
N GLU A 941 -33.92 -42.07 -26.08
CA GLU A 941 -33.77 -43.43 -25.56
C GLU A 941 -34.84 -43.78 -24.52
N VAL A 942 -35.33 -42.82 -23.74
CA VAL A 942 -36.32 -43.11 -22.69
C VAL A 942 -37.74 -43.38 -23.20
N LYS A 943 -38.02 -43.13 -24.48
CA LYS A 943 -39.28 -43.60 -25.12
C LYS A 943 -39.48 -45.10 -24.97
N LYS A 944 -38.39 -45.87 -24.97
CA LYS A 944 -38.42 -47.34 -24.81
C LYS A 944 -39.01 -47.78 -23.47
N PHE A 945 -39.11 -46.87 -22.49
CA PHE A 945 -39.64 -47.13 -21.15
C PHE A 945 -41.01 -46.47 -20.89
N GLY A 946 -41.70 -46.01 -21.94
CA GLY A 946 -43.09 -45.51 -21.84
C GLY A 946 -43.25 -43.99 -21.77
N TYR A 947 -42.18 -43.20 -21.95
CA TYR A 947 -42.25 -41.74 -22.02
C TYR A 947 -42.79 -41.25 -23.37
N THR A 948 -43.70 -40.28 -23.33
CA THR A 948 -44.34 -39.69 -24.52
C THR A 948 -43.54 -38.53 -25.13
N ASP A 949 -43.81 -38.18 -26.39
CA ASP A 949 -43.17 -37.03 -27.04
C ASP A 949 -43.39 -35.71 -26.31
N LYS A 950 -44.60 -35.50 -25.76
CA LYS A 950 -44.94 -34.30 -24.98
C LYS A 950 -44.18 -34.21 -23.66
N GLU A 951 -43.97 -35.34 -22.98
CA GLU A 951 -43.21 -35.36 -21.74
C GLU A 951 -41.74 -35.00 -21.98
N LYS A 952 -41.13 -35.49 -23.07
CA LYS A 952 -39.75 -35.10 -23.43
C LYS A 952 -39.65 -33.61 -23.76
N GLU A 953 -40.60 -33.06 -24.51
CA GLU A 953 -40.62 -31.63 -24.85
C GLU A 953 -40.69 -30.77 -23.60
N LEU A 954 -41.54 -31.15 -22.64
CA LEU A 954 -41.66 -30.47 -21.35
C LEU A 954 -40.36 -30.60 -20.53
N MET A 955 -39.76 -31.79 -20.48
CA MET A 955 -38.49 -32.03 -19.79
C MET A 955 -37.36 -31.20 -20.41
N LEU A 956 -37.22 -31.17 -21.73
CA LEU A 956 -36.24 -30.34 -22.42
C LEU A 956 -36.44 -28.85 -22.10
N THR A 957 -37.68 -28.36 -22.19
CA THR A 957 -38.02 -26.96 -21.92
C THR A 957 -37.68 -26.58 -20.47
N SER A 958 -38.03 -27.44 -19.51
CA SER A 958 -37.70 -27.27 -18.10
C SER A 958 -36.17 -27.21 -17.89
N SER A 959 -35.42 -28.15 -18.47
CA SER A 959 -33.96 -28.18 -18.37
C SER A 959 -33.30 -27.00 -19.08
N GLU A 960 -33.88 -26.47 -20.17
CA GLU A 960 -33.41 -25.25 -20.83
C GLU A 960 -33.53 -24.02 -19.93
N TYR A 961 -34.65 -23.86 -19.21
CA TYR A 961 -34.80 -22.78 -18.24
C TYR A 961 -33.81 -22.88 -17.10
N GLU A 962 -33.57 -24.08 -16.56
CA GLU A 962 -32.59 -24.27 -15.48
C GLU A 962 -31.15 -24.05 -15.98
N ARG A 963 -30.83 -24.47 -17.21
CA ARG A 963 -29.53 -24.17 -17.86
C ARG A 963 -29.32 -22.67 -18.03
N GLN A 964 -30.34 -21.94 -18.51
CA GLN A 964 -30.28 -20.47 -18.63
C GLN A 964 -30.09 -19.78 -17.27
N ARG A 965 -30.80 -20.24 -16.24
CA ARG A 965 -30.65 -19.76 -14.87
C ARG A 965 -29.24 -19.99 -14.34
N ARG A 966 -28.63 -21.15 -14.59
CA ARG A 966 -27.23 -21.43 -14.22
C ARG A 966 -26.23 -20.55 -14.96
N ALA A 967 -26.37 -20.39 -16.28
CA ALA A 967 -25.55 -19.43 -17.03
C ALA A 967 -25.63 -18.02 -16.44
N TRP A 968 -26.84 -17.57 -16.09
CA TRP A 968 -27.04 -16.28 -15.43
C TRP A 968 -26.30 -16.21 -14.09
N GLN A 969 -26.40 -17.23 -13.23
CA GLN A 969 -25.73 -17.27 -11.94
C GLN A 969 -24.19 -17.26 -12.05
N GLU A 970 -23.61 -17.99 -13.00
CA GLU A 970 -22.15 -18.11 -13.14
C GLU A 970 -21.52 -16.90 -13.84
N THR A 971 -22.20 -16.31 -14.84
CA THR A 971 -21.62 -15.23 -15.66
C THR A 971 -21.99 -13.82 -15.19
N ILE A 972 -23.21 -13.63 -14.68
CA ILE A 972 -23.74 -12.33 -14.24
C ILE A 972 -23.82 -12.31 -12.71
N GLY A 973 -24.30 -13.40 -12.11
CA GLY A 973 -24.30 -13.65 -10.68
C GLY A 973 -25.24 -12.75 -9.86
N SER A 974 -24.95 -12.69 -8.56
CA SER A 974 -25.69 -11.86 -7.61
C SER A 974 -25.29 -10.39 -7.74
N VAL A 975 -26.12 -9.49 -7.20
CA VAL A 975 -25.77 -8.07 -7.08
C VAL A 975 -24.39 -7.90 -6.44
N SER A 976 -24.04 -8.71 -5.44
CA SER A 976 -22.72 -8.69 -4.78
C SER A 976 -21.55 -9.04 -5.71
N LEU A 977 -21.71 -10.02 -6.60
CA LEU A 977 -20.67 -10.39 -7.57
C LEU A 977 -20.47 -9.25 -8.58
N MET A 978 -21.57 -8.68 -9.07
CA MET A 978 -21.55 -7.53 -9.97
C MET A 978 -20.90 -6.30 -9.32
N MET A 979 -21.14 -6.04 -8.03
CA MET A 979 -20.49 -4.95 -7.30
C MET A 979 -18.97 -5.15 -7.21
N THR A 980 -18.53 -6.40 -7.08
CA THR A 980 -17.09 -6.74 -7.03
C THR A 980 -16.44 -6.50 -8.39
N LEU A 981 -17.08 -6.91 -9.49
CA LEU A 981 -16.58 -6.63 -10.85
C LEU A 981 -16.59 -5.12 -11.18
N ALA A 982 -17.56 -4.37 -10.64
CA ALA A 982 -17.67 -2.93 -10.82
C ALA A 982 -16.53 -2.12 -10.17
N GLU A 983 -15.77 -2.71 -9.24
CA GLU A 983 -14.56 -2.09 -8.66
C GLU A 983 -13.41 -2.02 -9.67
N TYR A 984 -13.34 -2.96 -10.61
CA TYR A 984 -12.21 -3.10 -11.54
C TYR A 984 -12.54 -2.70 -12.98
N SER A 985 -13.83 -2.57 -13.35
CA SER A 985 -14.25 -2.24 -14.72
C SER A 985 -15.38 -1.20 -14.75
N PRO A 986 -15.16 -0.03 -15.38
CA PRO A 986 -16.21 0.97 -15.60
C PRO A 986 -17.41 0.41 -16.38
N LYS A 987 -17.17 -0.49 -17.34
CA LYS A 987 -18.25 -1.17 -18.10
C LYS A 987 -19.08 -2.10 -17.21
N ALA A 988 -18.44 -2.79 -16.26
CA ALA A 988 -19.16 -3.64 -15.30
C ALA A 988 -20.01 -2.81 -14.33
N LYS A 989 -19.56 -1.61 -13.96
CA LYS A 989 -20.34 -0.65 -13.17
C LYS A 989 -21.61 -0.20 -13.89
N ASP A 990 -21.51 0.21 -15.15
CA ASP A 990 -22.67 0.63 -15.94
C ASP A 990 -23.66 -0.52 -16.14
N PHE A 991 -23.14 -1.72 -16.41
CA PHE A 991 -23.96 -2.92 -16.55
C PHE A 991 -24.65 -3.35 -15.25
N ALA A 992 -23.95 -3.28 -14.11
CA ALA A 992 -24.50 -3.59 -12.79
C ALA A 992 -25.62 -2.61 -12.40
N LEU A 993 -25.42 -1.31 -12.64
CA LEU A 993 -26.46 -0.28 -12.45
C LEU A 993 -27.67 -0.51 -13.35
N GLY A 994 -27.44 -0.82 -14.64
CA GLY A 994 -28.52 -1.16 -15.56
C GLY A 994 -29.35 -2.35 -15.09
N THR A 995 -28.71 -3.39 -14.55
CA THR A 995 -29.39 -4.59 -14.03
C THR A 995 -30.15 -4.32 -12.74
N ILE A 996 -29.56 -3.58 -11.80
CA ILE A 996 -30.23 -3.14 -10.56
C ILE A 996 -31.46 -2.29 -10.88
N ASN A 997 -31.35 -1.37 -11.86
CA ASN A 997 -32.49 -0.55 -12.27
C ASN A 997 -33.65 -1.42 -12.79
N LYS A 998 -33.37 -2.44 -13.61
CA LYS A 998 -34.39 -3.41 -14.07
C LYS A 998 -35.06 -4.14 -12.91
N MET A 999 -34.28 -4.54 -11.89
CA MET A 999 -34.82 -5.20 -10.69
C MET A 999 -35.71 -4.25 -9.87
N ILE A 1000 -35.28 -3.00 -9.69
CA ILE A 1000 -36.06 -1.97 -8.97
C ILE A 1000 -37.34 -1.61 -9.74
N ASP A 1001 -37.27 -1.53 -11.08
CA ASP A 1001 -38.42 -1.25 -11.93
C ASP A 1001 -39.50 -2.33 -11.83
N ALA A 1002 -39.09 -3.59 -11.65
CA ALA A 1002 -39.97 -4.73 -11.45
C ALA A 1002 -40.63 -4.80 -10.06
N LEU A 1003 -40.18 -4.00 -9.07
CA LEU A 1003 -40.80 -3.98 -7.74
C LEU A 1003 -42.19 -3.34 -7.79
N PRO A 1004 -43.20 -3.88 -7.08
CA PRO A 1004 -44.54 -3.32 -7.00
C PRO A 1004 -44.62 -2.21 -5.93
N ILE A 1005 -43.80 -1.17 -6.07
CA ILE A 1005 -43.70 -0.01 -5.16
C ILE A 1005 -43.83 1.30 -5.96
N ASP A 1006 -44.05 2.43 -5.28
CA ASP A 1006 -44.23 3.73 -5.91
C ASP A 1006 -42.94 4.26 -6.56
N ASP A 1007 -43.09 5.13 -7.56
CA ASP A 1007 -41.98 5.63 -8.38
C ASP A 1007 -40.99 6.49 -7.59
N GLU A 1008 -41.44 7.15 -6.52
CA GLU A 1008 -40.57 7.94 -5.65
C GLU A 1008 -39.61 7.03 -4.86
N THR A 1009 -40.13 5.93 -4.30
CA THR A 1009 -39.32 4.90 -3.65
C THR A 1009 -38.39 4.21 -4.65
N LYS A 1010 -38.84 3.92 -5.88
CA LYS A 1010 -37.97 3.37 -6.94
C LYS A 1010 -36.81 4.31 -7.27
N ASN A 1011 -37.08 5.60 -7.46
CA ASN A 1011 -36.05 6.59 -7.76
C ASN A 1011 -35.06 6.76 -6.61
N THR A 1012 -35.56 6.73 -5.37
CA THR A 1012 -34.72 6.74 -4.16
C THR A 1012 -33.79 5.54 -4.13
N LEU A 1013 -34.30 4.33 -4.37
CA LEU A 1013 -33.49 3.11 -4.42
C LEU A 1013 -32.43 3.16 -5.54
N LYS A 1014 -32.79 3.65 -6.74
CA LYS A 1014 -31.84 3.81 -7.85
C LYS A 1014 -30.69 4.75 -7.47
N GLU A 1015 -30.97 5.88 -6.84
CA GLU A 1015 -29.91 6.79 -6.39
C GLU A 1015 -29.09 6.24 -5.22
N MET A 1016 -29.71 5.53 -4.26
CA MET A 1016 -28.97 4.85 -3.18
C MET A 1016 -27.92 3.87 -3.74
N TRP A 1017 -28.31 3.04 -4.71
CA TRP A 1017 -27.40 2.08 -5.34
C TRP A 1017 -26.32 2.75 -6.19
N LYS A 1018 -26.65 3.84 -6.89
CA LYS A 1018 -25.68 4.64 -7.65
C LYS A 1018 -24.64 5.31 -6.75
N GLN A 1019 -25.07 5.84 -5.60
CA GLN A 1019 -24.16 6.38 -4.59
C GLN A 1019 -23.30 5.29 -3.98
N TYR A 1020 -23.89 4.15 -3.59
CA TYR A 1020 -23.17 3.02 -3.01
C TYR A 1020 -22.03 2.53 -3.91
N ILE A 1021 -22.29 2.31 -5.20
CA ILE A 1021 -21.28 1.85 -6.16
C ILE A 1021 -20.17 2.89 -6.38
N ARG A 1022 -20.51 4.18 -6.32
CA ARG A 1022 -19.51 5.25 -6.45
C ARG A 1022 -18.63 5.38 -5.20
N VAL A 1023 -19.21 5.22 -4.02
CA VAL A 1023 -18.55 5.47 -2.73
C VAL A 1023 -17.77 4.24 -2.26
N ARG A 1024 -18.22 3.02 -2.55
CA ARG A 1024 -17.61 1.78 -2.05
C ARG A 1024 -16.11 1.65 -2.33
N PRO A 1025 -15.57 1.92 -3.55
CA PRO A 1025 -14.12 1.88 -3.78
C PRO A 1025 -13.37 2.91 -2.93
N VAL A 1026 -13.91 4.12 -2.83
CA VAL A 1026 -13.33 5.22 -2.04
C VAL A 1026 -13.35 4.89 -0.54
N TYR A 1027 -14.43 4.32 -0.03
CA TYR A 1027 -14.55 3.93 1.37
C TYR A 1027 -13.60 2.78 1.73
N SER A 1028 -13.39 1.82 0.81
CA SER A 1028 -12.41 0.75 0.97
C SER A 1028 -10.98 1.31 1.07
N GLU A 1029 -10.61 2.22 0.16
CA GLU A 1029 -9.32 2.93 0.18
C GLU A 1029 -9.17 3.77 1.45
N VAL A 1030 -10.18 4.54 1.83
CA VAL A 1030 -10.15 5.36 3.05
C VAL A 1030 -10.02 4.50 4.31
N LYS A 1031 -10.73 3.37 4.39
CA LYS A 1031 -10.60 2.42 5.51
C LYS A 1031 -9.19 1.81 5.54
N MET A 1032 -8.61 1.49 4.38
CA MET A 1032 -7.23 1.04 4.27
C MET A 1032 -6.26 2.13 4.75
N TYR A 1033 -6.41 3.38 4.29
CA TYR A 1033 -5.61 4.52 4.74
C TYR A 1033 -5.75 4.79 6.23
N ILE A 1034 -6.96 4.73 6.80
CA ILE A 1034 -7.19 4.85 8.25
C ILE A 1034 -6.48 3.72 9.00
N THR A 1035 -6.54 2.49 8.49
CA THR A 1035 -5.84 1.35 9.09
C THR A 1035 -4.32 1.51 8.99
N GLN A 1036 -3.81 2.03 7.88
CA GLN A 1036 -2.39 2.34 7.70
C GLN A 1036 -1.93 3.49 8.61
N LEU A 1037 -2.75 4.53 8.79
CA LEU A 1037 -2.51 5.64 9.72
C LEU A 1037 -2.54 5.20 11.18
N ILE A 1038 -3.49 4.33 11.56
CA ILE A 1038 -3.57 3.72 12.90
C ILE A 1038 -2.35 2.84 13.18
N ASN A 1039 -1.79 2.19 12.15
CA ASN A 1039 -0.59 1.37 12.29
C ASN A 1039 0.72 2.19 12.23
N LEU A 1040 0.68 3.45 11.78
CA LEU A 1040 1.81 4.37 11.73
C LEU A 1040 1.96 5.19 13.04
N TYR A 1041 0.89 5.29 13.83
CA TYR A 1041 0.90 5.74 15.23
C TYR A 1041 1.05 4.55 16.17
#